data_AF-E9F056-F1
#
_entry.id   AF-E9F056-F1
#
_cell.length_a   1.000
_cell.length_b   1.000
_cell.length_c   1.000
_cell.angle_alpha   90.00
_cell.angle_beta   90.00
_cell.angle_gamma   90.00
#
_symmetry.space_group_name_H-M   'P 1'
#
loop_
_entity.id
_entity.type
_entity.pdbx_description
1 polymer ?
#
loop_
_entity_poly.entity_id
_entity_poly.type
_entity_poly.pdbx_seq_one_letter_code
_entity_poly.pdbx_strand_id
1 'polypeptide(L)'
;MAPQLDSYFKQVDDSANHFIERLRKAVAIPSISAEDARRPDVVRMGEWLAGELKSLGAEVELRPLGKQPHKEHLDLPPVVLARYGNDKNKRTILVYGHYDVQPAEKSDGWATEPFELSVDDKGRMFGRGSTDDKGPVLGWLNAIEAHQKAGIDFPVNLLMCFEGMEEYGSEGLEEFIQAEAKKYFADTDAVCISDNYWLGTEKPCLTYGLRGCNYYSVEVSGPGADLHSGVFGGTAQEPMTDLVRILGSLVDTNGKIQIPGIMEQVAPVTKEEEGLYDGISFTMDNIFESLGSKTTIHDDKKNTLMARWRYPSLSVHGVEGAFASPGAKTVIPAKVIGKFSIRTVPNMDIDTTNNCVYKYVEEQFAKLNSKNTMKVYAQHTGKWWAASPKHWNFSAAAKATERVWGVQPDFTREGGSIPVTLTFEEATGKNVLLLPMGSSTDGAHSINEKLDKRNYIEGIKLLGAYLHYVAEEPQTWDTELVAQISRPWRRPDAEEPRLMPQEVLAKTRSIKELMLMDGHSKWEHFMPVFLCSRSAVRSVDMAGIKCTEYLMKGSITTPLSASGSRRNGPETQHYQHLSNTAGLPKFLAAKFELHLSPTAVDACPPAHGPAAKPPTSERCLSRSAPDTLRCMTCSTDLALTSQIISKGFTGRYGRAFLVAPPPPPADNTTLLNIRIGRSEDRQLVTGWHVVADICCATCTRKLGWKYVDATEPSQKYKVGKYILETERVMSHRSWEDYNVQDLGFIGREGRDVDGRSSDEIVFDSDDDEECEDIFAGTWDAATVAKRRSESIARRISAME
;
A
#
# COMPACT_ATOMS: atom_id res chain seq x y z
N MET A 1 33.97 -28.24 -3.01
CA MET A 1 35.05 -27.23 -3.13
C MET A 1 34.33 -25.90 -3.21
N ALA A 2 34.84 -24.82 -2.60
CA ALA A 2 34.14 -23.54 -2.71
C ALA A 2 34.03 -23.10 -4.19
N PRO A 3 32.91 -22.48 -4.59
CA PRO A 3 32.70 -22.06 -5.97
C PRO A 3 33.74 -21.00 -6.35
N GLN A 4 34.25 -21.05 -7.59
CA GLN A 4 35.21 -20.05 -8.05
C GLN A 4 34.48 -18.79 -8.51
N LEU A 5 34.47 -17.77 -7.66
CA LEU A 5 33.70 -16.53 -7.82
C LEU A 5 34.54 -15.31 -8.18
N ASP A 6 35.88 -15.43 -8.23
CA ASP A 6 36.77 -14.27 -8.38
C ASP A 6 36.51 -13.50 -9.70
N SER A 7 36.28 -14.22 -10.81
CA SER A 7 35.95 -13.60 -12.10
C SER A 7 34.57 -12.94 -12.10
N TYR A 8 33.59 -13.53 -11.42
CA TYR A 8 32.27 -12.94 -11.23
C TYR A 8 32.36 -11.65 -10.41
N PHE A 9 33.04 -11.67 -9.26
CA PHE A 9 33.20 -10.50 -8.41
C PHE A 9 33.94 -9.38 -9.12
N LYS A 10 35.00 -9.71 -9.87
CA LYS A 10 35.70 -8.73 -10.70
C LYS A 10 34.76 -8.10 -11.74
N GLN A 11 33.92 -8.91 -12.40
CA GLN A 11 32.97 -8.39 -13.39
C GLN A 11 31.91 -7.48 -12.77
N VAL A 12 31.45 -7.78 -11.55
CA VAL A 12 30.54 -6.91 -10.80
C VAL A 12 31.21 -5.55 -10.51
N ASP A 13 32.46 -5.56 -10.06
CA ASP A 13 33.23 -4.34 -9.81
C ASP A 13 33.44 -3.50 -11.08
N ASP A 14 33.82 -4.15 -12.18
CA ASP A 14 34.03 -3.49 -13.49
C ASP A 14 32.72 -2.86 -14.03
N SER A 15 31.56 -3.41 -13.63
CA SER A 15 30.23 -2.97 -14.10
C SER A 15 29.53 -2.01 -13.13
N ALA A 16 30.16 -1.64 -12.00
CA ALA A 16 29.51 -0.91 -10.92
C ALA A 16 28.83 0.40 -11.35
N ASN A 17 29.48 1.19 -12.22
CA ASN A 17 28.90 2.45 -12.70
C ASN A 17 27.66 2.24 -13.57
N HIS A 18 27.66 1.18 -14.39
CA HIS A 18 26.50 0.79 -15.20
C HIS A 18 25.32 0.37 -14.33
N PHE A 19 25.57 -0.39 -13.26
CA PHE A 19 24.54 -0.79 -12.32
C PHE A 19 23.93 0.40 -11.56
N ILE A 20 24.76 1.36 -11.14
CA ILE A 20 24.28 2.59 -10.50
C ILE A 20 23.43 3.43 -11.46
N GLU A 21 23.78 3.47 -12.74
CA GLU A 21 23.00 4.16 -13.77
C GLU A 21 21.66 3.46 -14.03
N ARG A 22 21.62 2.12 -14.02
CA ARG A 22 20.37 1.37 -14.05
C ARG A 22 19.48 1.71 -12.86
N LEU A 23 20.03 1.77 -11.64
CA LEU A 23 19.30 2.20 -10.45
C LEU A 23 18.81 3.65 -10.56
N ARG A 24 19.60 4.56 -11.17
CA ARG A 24 19.17 5.94 -11.46
C ARG A 24 17.85 5.98 -12.22
N LYS A 25 17.79 5.20 -13.30
CA LYS A 25 16.65 5.16 -14.22
C LYS A 25 15.41 4.58 -13.54
N ALA A 26 15.58 3.55 -12.71
CA ALA A 26 14.49 2.98 -11.93
C ALA A 26 13.95 3.97 -10.88
N VAL A 27 14.83 4.65 -10.14
CA VAL A 27 14.43 5.65 -9.13
C VAL A 27 13.73 6.84 -9.78
N ALA A 28 14.12 7.23 -10.99
CA ALA A 28 13.48 8.30 -11.74
C ALA A 28 12.02 8.04 -12.14
N ILE A 29 11.53 6.79 -12.04
CA ILE A 29 10.13 6.46 -12.26
C ILE A 29 9.40 6.51 -10.90
N PRO A 30 8.54 7.51 -10.61
CA PRO A 30 7.88 7.66 -9.32
C PRO A 30 6.69 6.70 -9.19
N SER A 31 6.98 5.41 -9.07
CA SER A 31 6.02 4.30 -8.97
C SER A 31 5.32 4.25 -7.61
N ILE A 32 4.60 5.31 -7.24
CA ILE A 32 3.91 5.42 -5.95
C ILE A 32 2.56 4.68 -6.01
N SER A 33 2.41 3.56 -5.31
CA SER A 33 1.19 2.73 -5.34
C SER A 33 0.01 3.32 -4.56
N ALA A 34 0.30 4.07 -3.50
CA ALA A 34 -0.71 4.70 -2.63
C ALA A 34 -1.46 5.88 -3.29
N GLU A 35 -0.97 6.40 -4.43
CA GLU A 35 -1.55 7.53 -5.15
C GLU A 35 -2.22 7.06 -6.45
N ASP A 36 -3.56 7.17 -6.52
CA ASP A 36 -4.34 6.73 -7.70
C ASP A 36 -3.84 7.40 -9.00
N ALA A 37 -3.47 8.68 -8.93
CA ALA A 37 -2.94 9.44 -10.07
C ALA A 37 -1.58 8.94 -10.57
N ARG A 38 -0.83 8.20 -9.74
CA ARG A 38 0.48 7.63 -10.04
C ARG A 38 0.41 6.18 -10.53
N ARG A 39 -0.78 5.58 -10.62
CA ARG A 39 -0.95 4.22 -11.17
C ARG A 39 -0.27 4.02 -12.54
N PRO A 40 -0.32 4.97 -13.50
CA PRO A 40 0.43 4.83 -14.75
C PRO A 40 1.95 4.75 -14.56
N ASP A 41 2.51 5.46 -13.57
CA ASP A 41 3.94 5.40 -13.24
C ASP A 41 4.33 4.03 -12.67
N VAL A 42 3.47 3.43 -11.84
CA VAL A 42 3.65 2.08 -11.30
C VAL A 42 3.66 1.04 -12.43
N VAL A 43 2.67 1.09 -13.34
CA VAL A 43 2.61 0.20 -14.51
C VAL A 43 3.84 0.39 -15.41
N ARG A 44 4.24 1.64 -15.67
CA ARG A 44 5.46 1.97 -16.43
C ARG A 44 6.71 1.37 -15.82
N MET A 45 6.83 1.36 -14.49
CA MET A 45 7.96 0.73 -13.80
C MET A 45 7.97 -0.79 -14.00
N GLY A 46 6.82 -1.46 -13.89
CA GLY A 46 6.68 -2.89 -14.17
C GLY A 46 7.02 -3.26 -15.62
N GLU A 47 6.59 -2.45 -16.58
CA GLU A 47 6.93 -2.60 -18.00
C GLU A 47 8.43 -2.38 -18.27
N TRP A 48 9.02 -1.36 -17.65
CA TRP A 48 10.45 -1.08 -17.74
C TRP A 48 11.28 -2.25 -17.17
N LEU A 49 10.90 -2.76 -16.00
CA LEU A 49 11.53 -3.92 -15.37
C LEU A 49 11.43 -5.18 -16.25
N ALA A 50 10.25 -5.42 -16.83
CA ALA A 50 10.05 -6.50 -17.79
C ALA A 50 10.92 -6.35 -19.04
N GLY A 51 11.15 -5.13 -19.51
CA GLY A 51 12.06 -4.81 -20.61
C GLY A 51 13.52 -5.16 -20.29
N GLU A 52 14.01 -4.75 -19.11
CA GLU A 52 15.36 -5.08 -18.65
C GLU A 52 15.56 -6.60 -18.54
N LEU A 53 14.60 -7.33 -17.95
CA LEU A 53 14.65 -8.78 -17.83
C LEU A 53 14.68 -9.50 -19.19
N LYS A 54 13.85 -9.06 -20.15
CA LYS A 54 13.85 -9.60 -21.52
C LYS A 54 15.19 -9.36 -22.21
N SER A 55 15.81 -8.20 -22.00
CA SER A 55 17.12 -7.87 -22.59
C SER A 55 18.24 -8.79 -22.09
N LEU A 56 18.10 -9.31 -20.87
CA LEU A 56 18.99 -10.29 -20.26
C LEU A 56 18.67 -11.73 -20.69
N GLY A 57 17.64 -11.95 -21.52
CA GLY A 57 17.26 -13.27 -22.03
C GLY A 57 16.32 -14.06 -21.11
N ALA A 58 15.66 -13.41 -20.15
CA ALA A 58 14.61 -14.05 -19.37
C ALA A 58 13.29 -14.16 -20.18
N GLU A 59 12.52 -15.22 -19.93
CA GLU A 59 11.14 -15.34 -20.39
C GLU A 59 10.24 -14.57 -19.43
N VAL A 60 9.54 -13.54 -19.91
CA VAL A 60 8.81 -12.59 -19.03
C VAL A 60 7.34 -12.50 -19.40
N GLU A 61 6.49 -12.50 -18.39
CA GLU A 61 5.04 -12.31 -18.49
C GLU A 61 4.57 -11.24 -17.51
N LEU A 62 3.83 -10.24 -18.01
CA LEU A 62 3.10 -9.29 -17.17
C LEU A 62 1.72 -9.88 -16.87
N ARG A 63 1.49 -10.31 -15.63
CA ARG A 63 0.24 -10.95 -15.20
C ARG A 63 -0.68 -9.92 -14.52
N PRO A 64 -1.86 -9.61 -15.10
CA PRO A 64 -2.80 -8.69 -14.47
C PRO A 64 -3.43 -9.33 -13.22
N LEU A 65 -3.59 -8.53 -12.15
CA LEU A 65 -4.29 -8.94 -10.93
C LEU A 65 -5.77 -8.54 -10.90
N GLY A 66 -6.24 -7.77 -11.90
CA GLY A 66 -7.62 -7.32 -12.01
C GLY A 66 -7.85 -5.93 -11.42
N LYS A 67 -9.09 -5.64 -11.02
CA LYS A 67 -9.47 -4.34 -10.43
C LYS A 67 -9.04 -4.25 -8.99
N GLN A 68 -8.66 -3.04 -8.58
CA GLN A 68 -8.36 -2.77 -7.19
C GLN A 68 -9.66 -2.81 -6.35
N PRO A 69 -9.72 -3.62 -5.28
CA PRO A 69 -10.88 -3.68 -4.41
C PRO A 69 -11.32 -2.29 -3.92
N HIS A 70 -12.62 -2.02 -3.94
CA HIS A 70 -13.21 -0.72 -3.57
C HIS A 70 -12.81 0.48 -4.46
N LYS A 71 -11.98 0.26 -5.49
CA LYS A 71 -11.57 1.25 -6.50
C LYS A 71 -11.74 0.67 -7.91
N GLU A 72 -12.98 0.29 -8.26
CA GLU A 72 -13.32 -0.39 -9.52
C GLU A 72 -12.91 0.34 -10.83
N HIS A 73 -12.61 1.64 -10.75
CA HIS A 73 -12.12 2.42 -11.87
C HIS A 73 -10.61 2.23 -12.13
N LEU A 74 -9.90 1.54 -11.24
CA LEU A 74 -8.45 1.42 -11.23
C LEU A 74 -8.03 -0.05 -11.32
N ASP A 75 -7.19 -0.39 -12.30
CA ASP A 75 -6.59 -1.72 -12.42
C ASP A 75 -5.35 -1.83 -11.53
N LEU A 76 -5.21 -2.94 -10.81
CA LEU A 76 -3.99 -3.26 -10.07
C LEU A 76 -2.79 -3.35 -11.02
N PRO A 77 -1.60 -2.90 -10.60
CA PRO A 77 -0.36 -3.10 -11.35
C PRO A 77 -0.13 -4.59 -11.64
N PRO A 78 0.45 -4.94 -12.79
CA PRO A 78 0.70 -6.32 -13.13
C PRO A 78 1.84 -6.91 -12.28
N VAL A 79 1.75 -8.18 -11.93
CA VAL A 79 2.90 -8.93 -11.42
C VAL A 79 3.84 -9.22 -12.59
N VAL A 80 5.12 -8.85 -12.46
CA VAL A 80 6.17 -9.22 -13.40
C VAL A 80 6.66 -10.61 -13.03
N LEU A 81 6.23 -11.62 -13.79
CA LEU A 81 6.79 -12.96 -13.71
C LEU A 81 7.92 -13.10 -14.72
N ALA A 82 9.06 -13.64 -14.27
CA ALA A 82 10.14 -13.97 -15.18
C ALA A 82 10.83 -15.30 -14.83
N ARG A 83 11.27 -16.03 -15.86
CA ARG A 83 12.09 -17.23 -15.74
C ARG A 83 13.40 -17.03 -16.48
N TYR A 84 14.51 -17.29 -15.80
CA TYR A 84 15.85 -17.31 -16.39
C TYR A 84 16.45 -18.71 -16.21
N GLY A 85 16.58 -19.43 -17.32
CA GLY A 85 16.99 -20.85 -17.32
C GLY A 85 15.83 -21.83 -17.09
N ASN A 86 15.98 -23.05 -17.62
CA ASN A 86 15.02 -24.15 -17.47
C ASN A 86 15.72 -25.53 -17.52
N ASP A 87 16.93 -25.61 -16.95
CA ASP A 87 17.70 -26.85 -16.89
C ASP A 87 17.19 -27.72 -15.74
N LYS A 88 16.67 -28.91 -16.09
CA LYS A 88 16.13 -29.87 -15.12
C LYS A 88 17.18 -30.44 -14.15
N ASN A 89 18.46 -30.24 -14.43
CA ASN A 89 19.55 -30.66 -13.56
C ASN A 89 19.96 -29.57 -12.55
N LYS A 90 19.44 -28.36 -12.71
CA LYS A 90 19.67 -27.22 -11.81
C LYS A 90 18.49 -27.05 -10.87
N ARG A 91 18.77 -26.56 -9.66
CA ARG A 91 17.72 -26.14 -8.71
C ARG A 91 16.95 -24.94 -9.26
N THR A 92 15.71 -24.78 -8.87
CA THR A 92 14.93 -23.58 -9.20
C THR A 92 14.73 -22.72 -7.95
N ILE A 93 15.23 -21.49 -7.96
CA ILE A 93 15.06 -20.54 -6.87
C ILE A 93 14.07 -19.46 -7.27
N LEU A 94 13.05 -19.25 -6.45
CA LEU A 94 12.10 -18.17 -6.60
C LEU A 94 12.58 -16.96 -5.82
N VAL A 95 12.73 -15.83 -6.51
CA VAL A 95 13.00 -14.54 -5.88
C VAL A 95 11.78 -13.63 -5.97
N TYR A 96 11.53 -12.92 -4.88
CA TYR A 96 10.49 -11.89 -4.80
C TYR A 96 11.11 -10.56 -4.37
N GLY A 97 10.43 -9.49 -4.78
CA GLY A 97 10.65 -8.09 -4.42
C GLY A 97 9.53 -7.25 -5.01
N HIS A 98 9.56 -5.93 -4.80
CA HIS A 98 8.54 -5.02 -5.33
C HIS A 98 9.13 -3.81 -6.06
N TYR A 99 8.34 -3.22 -6.96
CA TYR A 99 8.77 -2.10 -7.80
C TYR A 99 7.98 -0.82 -7.56
N ASP A 100 6.93 -0.87 -6.73
CA ASP A 100 6.31 0.33 -6.17
C ASP A 100 7.09 0.87 -4.97
N VAL A 101 6.80 2.12 -4.60
CA VAL A 101 7.53 2.85 -3.54
C VAL A 101 6.59 3.72 -2.73
N GLN A 102 6.97 4.04 -1.49
CA GLN A 102 6.27 5.06 -0.69
C GLN A 102 6.26 6.45 -1.35
N PRO A 103 5.24 7.30 -1.06
CA PRO A 103 5.26 8.71 -1.41
C PRO A 103 6.53 9.43 -0.90
N ALA A 104 6.98 10.42 -1.64
CA ALA A 104 8.06 11.30 -1.22
C ALA A 104 7.98 12.64 -1.95
N GLU A 105 7.93 13.72 -1.19
CA GLU A 105 7.99 15.07 -1.71
C GLU A 105 9.19 15.82 -1.12
N LYS A 106 9.76 16.75 -1.90
CA LYS A 106 10.85 17.59 -1.41
C LYS A 106 10.47 18.32 -0.11
N SER A 107 9.21 18.75 -0.02
CA SER A 107 8.64 19.46 1.13
C SER A 107 8.59 18.65 2.42
N ASP A 108 8.73 17.32 2.36
CA ASP A 108 8.70 16.46 3.55
C ASP A 108 9.99 16.62 4.39
N GLY A 109 11.03 17.22 3.83
CA GLY A 109 12.33 17.45 4.48
C GLY A 109 13.52 16.81 3.76
N TRP A 110 13.35 16.39 2.50
CA TRP A 110 14.43 15.82 1.70
C TRP A 110 15.52 16.86 1.38
N ALA A 111 16.78 16.46 1.52
CA ALA A 111 17.94 17.27 1.15
C ALA A 111 18.14 17.29 -0.37
N THR A 112 17.85 16.19 -1.06
CA THR A 112 17.95 16.01 -2.53
C THR A 112 16.55 15.80 -3.14
N GLU A 113 16.39 15.84 -4.46
CA GLU A 113 15.09 15.50 -5.05
C GLU A 113 14.83 13.99 -4.87
N PRO A 114 13.65 13.57 -4.36
CA PRO A 114 13.44 12.16 -4.00
C PRO A 114 13.56 11.20 -5.18
N PHE A 115 13.12 11.61 -6.37
CA PHE A 115 13.14 10.80 -7.59
C PHE A 115 14.32 11.14 -8.52
N GLU A 116 15.35 11.82 -8.03
CA GLU A 116 16.62 11.98 -8.74
C GLU A 116 17.73 11.33 -7.90
N LEU A 117 18.18 10.13 -8.29
CA LEU A 117 19.20 9.43 -7.51
C LEU A 117 20.51 10.23 -7.50
N SER A 118 20.88 10.71 -6.32
CA SER A 118 22.09 11.48 -6.09
C SER A 118 23.10 10.64 -5.31
N VAL A 119 24.39 10.83 -5.57
CA VAL A 119 25.47 10.09 -4.89
C VAL A 119 26.41 11.10 -4.26
N ASP A 120 26.65 10.95 -2.95
CA ASP A 120 27.58 11.82 -2.24
C ASP A 120 29.03 11.32 -2.27
N ASP A 121 29.93 12.10 -1.66
CA ASP A 121 31.36 11.83 -1.56
C ASP A 121 31.68 10.57 -0.73
N LYS A 122 30.77 10.17 0.16
CA LYS A 122 30.84 8.94 0.96
C LYS A 122 30.28 7.72 0.23
N GLY A 123 29.78 7.90 -1.00
CA GLY A 123 29.20 6.84 -1.81
C GLY A 123 27.79 6.43 -1.36
N ARG A 124 27.07 7.29 -0.65
CA ARG A 124 25.66 7.07 -0.27
C ARG A 124 24.77 7.49 -1.42
N MET A 125 23.90 6.60 -1.89
CA MET A 125 23.03 6.86 -3.05
C MET A 125 21.62 7.20 -2.56
N PHE A 126 21.27 8.48 -2.55
CA PHE A 126 20.00 8.99 -2.04
C PHE A 126 18.93 9.01 -3.12
N GLY A 127 17.77 8.44 -2.82
CA GLY A 127 16.57 8.48 -3.65
C GLY A 127 15.50 7.53 -3.12
N ARG A 128 14.23 7.89 -3.32
CA ARG A 128 13.09 7.07 -2.91
C ARG A 128 13.08 5.75 -3.71
N GLY A 129 13.03 4.65 -2.98
CA GLY A 129 13.11 3.29 -3.49
C GLY A 129 14.52 2.82 -3.85
N SER A 130 15.55 3.56 -3.43
CA SER A 130 16.93 3.13 -3.61
C SER A 130 17.25 1.87 -2.81
N THR A 131 16.75 1.74 -1.58
CA THR A 131 16.87 0.51 -0.77
C THR A 131 15.59 -0.31 -0.72
N ASP A 132 14.43 0.30 -1.02
CA ASP A 132 13.09 -0.24 -0.73
C ASP A 132 12.13 -0.05 -1.93
N ASP A 133 12.14 -0.92 -2.93
CA ASP A 133 12.98 -2.14 -3.07
C ASP A 133 13.68 -2.21 -4.45
N LYS A 134 13.81 -1.07 -5.15
CA LYS A 134 14.36 -1.07 -6.52
C LYS A 134 15.83 -1.46 -6.54
N GLY A 135 16.61 -1.08 -5.52
CA GLY A 135 18.01 -1.49 -5.39
C GLY A 135 18.14 -3.01 -5.37
N PRO A 136 17.60 -3.69 -4.35
CA PRO A 136 17.70 -5.14 -4.25
C PRO A 136 17.07 -5.90 -5.43
N VAL A 137 15.90 -5.49 -5.94
CA VAL A 137 15.30 -6.07 -7.17
C VAL A 137 16.29 -6.01 -8.33
N LEU A 138 16.86 -4.82 -8.61
CA LEU A 138 17.86 -4.68 -9.66
C LEU A 138 19.15 -5.44 -9.37
N GLY A 139 19.45 -5.72 -8.10
CA GLY A 139 20.54 -6.58 -7.68
C GLY A 139 20.50 -7.96 -8.35
N TRP A 140 19.31 -8.56 -8.43
CA TRP A 140 19.10 -9.85 -9.10
C TRP A 140 19.37 -9.77 -10.62
N LEU A 141 18.90 -8.71 -11.27
CA LEU A 141 19.14 -8.47 -12.70
C LEU A 141 20.62 -8.26 -12.98
N ASN A 142 21.29 -7.46 -12.15
CA ASN A 142 22.72 -7.18 -12.26
C ASN A 142 23.56 -8.44 -12.05
N ALA A 143 23.13 -9.34 -11.15
CA ALA A 143 23.77 -10.63 -10.95
C ALA A 143 23.70 -11.49 -12.23
N ILE A 144 22.55 -11.56 -12.89
CA ILE A 144 22.40 -12.25 -14.19
C ILE A 144 23.38 -11.66 -15.22
N GLU A 145 23.37 -10.34 -15.39
CA GLU A 145 24.22 -9.66 -16.38
C GLU A 145 25.71 -9.87 -16.11
N ALA A 146 26.13 -9.81 -14.84
CA ALA A 146 27.52 -10.02 -14.46
C ALA A 146 27.99 -11.46 -14.72
N HIS A 147 27.14 -12.48 -14.54
CA HIS A 147 27.47 -13.86 -14.93
C HIS A 147 27.67 -13.97 -16.45
N GLN A 148 26.76 -13.39 -17.24
CA GLN A 148 26.84 -13.39 -18.70
C GLN A 148 28.14 -12.74 -19.20
N LYS A 149 28.47 -11.55 -18.69
CA LYS A 149 29.69 -10.81 -19.07
C LYS A 149 30.97 -11.51 -18.62
N ALA A 150 30.94 -12.19 -17.47
CA ALA A 150 32.07 -12.98 -16.99
C ALA A 150 32.27 -14.30 -17.75
N GLY A 151 31.32 -14.70 -18.60
CA GLY A 151 31.34 -15.99 -19.30
C GLY A 151 31.18 -17.18 -18.34
N ILE A 152 30.48 -16.99 -17.22
CA ILE A 152 30.25 -18.00 -16.20
C ILE A 152 28.82 -18.53 -16.35
N ASP A 153 28.68 -19.86 -16.39
CA ASP A 153 27.36 -20.49 -16.41
C ASP A 153 26.56 -20.12 -15.15
N PHE A 154 25.29 -19.79 -15.34
CA PHE A 154 24.43 -19.38 -14.24
C PHE A 154 24.02 -20.64 -13.43
N PRO A 155 24.26 -20.69 -12.11
CA PRO A 155 24.31 -21.96 -11.39
C PRO A 155 22.95 -22.62 -11.10
N VAL A 156 21.84 -21.88 -11.23
CA VAL A 156 20.48 -22.33 -10.95
C VAL A 156 19.50 -21.90 -12.05
N ASN A 157 18.26 -22.39 -12.02
CA ASN A 157 17.14 -21.71 -12.68
C ASN A 157 16.62 -20.63 -11.72
N LEU A 158 16.31 -19.44 -12.25
CA LEU A 158 15.74 -18.36 -11.46
C LEU A 158 14.30 -18.11 -11.89
N LEU A 159 13.38 -18.17 -10.94
CA LEU A 159 12.04 -17.63 -11.05
C LEU A 159 12.00 -16.30 -10.33
N MET A 160 11.33 -15.31 -10.92
CA MET A 160 11.19 -13.97 -10.37
C MET A 160 9.71 -13.63 -10.33
N CYS A 161 9.25 -13.11 -9.20
CA CYS A 161 7.90 -12.62 -8.99
C CYS A 161 8.00 -11.21 -8.37
N PHE A 162 7.88 -10.18 -9.20
CA PHE A 162 7.95 -8.78 -8.74
C PHE A 162 6.58 -8.11 -8.82
N GLU A 163 6.12 -7.52 -7.72
CA GLU A 163 4.82 -6.85 -7.63
C GLU A 163 4.94 -5.32 -7.56
N GLY A 164 3.81 -4.62 -7.65
CA GLY A 164 3.74 -3.16 -7.60
C GLY A 164 2.73 -2.62 -6.59
N MET A 165 2.42 -3.37 -5.52
CA MET A 165 1.45 -2.97 -4.49
C MET A 165 1.93 -3.26 -3.07
N GLU A 166 3.20 -3.61 -2.82
CA GLU A 166 3.67 -4.03 -1.49
C GLU A 166 3.40 -2.92 -0.46
N GLU A 167 3.75 -1.69 -0.84
CA GLU A 167 3.66 -0.49 0.00
C GLU A 167 2.21 -0.05 0.23
N TYR A 168 1.28 -0.69 -0.46
CA TYR A 168 -0.16 -0.51 -0.35
C TYR A 168 -0.90 -1.85 -0.14
N GLY A 169 -0.25 -2.80 0.54
CA GLY A 169 -0.90 -3.98 1.12
C GLY A 169 -0.94 -5.23 0.24
N SER A 170 -0.18 -5.27 -0.86
CA SER A 170 -0.07 -6.42 -1.78
C SER A 170 -1.41 -6.97 -2.28
N GLU A 171 -2.38 -6.08 -2.54
CA GLU A 171 -3.75 -6.48 -2.89
C GLU A 171 -3.79 -7.40 -4.12
N GLY A 172 -4.41 -8.56 -3.98
CA GLY A 172 -4.57 -9.58 -5.04
C GLY A 172 -3.37 -10.51 -5.24
N LEU A 173 -2.23 -10.25 -4.58
CA LEU A 173 -1.03 -11.09 -4.72
C LEU A 173 -1.19 -12.45 -4.03
N GLU A 174 -1.88 -12.51 -2.89
CA GLU A 174 -2.07 -13.76 -2.16
C GLU A 174 -2.82 -14.81 -3.00
N GLU A 175 -3.97 -14.43 -3.55
CA GLU A 175 -4.77 -15.31 -4.40
C GLU A 175 -4.00 -15.71 -5.66
N PHE A 176 -3.21 -14.79 -6.21
CA PHE A 176 -2.36 -15.06 -7.36
C PHE A 176 -1.28 -16.11 -7.05
N ILE A 177 -0.55 -15.97 -5.94
CA ILE A 177 0.47 -16.94 -5.53
C ILE A 177 -0.15 -18.31 -5.28
N GLN A 178 -1.29 -18.37 -4.59
CA GLN A 178 -2.00 -19.63 -4.35
C GLN A 178 -2.41 -20.30 -5.68
N ALA A 179 -2.86 -19.53 -6.66
CA ALA A 179 -3.25 -20.03 -7.98
C ALA A 179 -2.05 -20.53 -8.81
N GLU A 180 -0.89 -19.90 -8.66
CA GLU A 180 0.32 -20.22 -9.44
C GLU A 180 1.31 -21.15 -8.71
N ALA A 181 1.11 -21.41 -7.42
CA ALA A 181 1.96 -22.28 -6.60
C ALA A 181 2.16 -23.67 -7.21
N LYS A 182 1.11 -24.25 -7.81
CA LYS A 182 1.13 -25.55 -8.49
C LYS A 182 1.28 -25.46 -10.01
N LYS A 183 1.50 -24.25 -10.54
CA LYS A 183 1.69 -23.98 -11.97
C LYS A 183 3.05 -23.33 -12.19
N TYR A 184 3.12 -22.00 -12.27
CA TYR A 184 4.35 -21.28 -12.57
C TYR A 184 5.46 -21.51 -11.54
N PHE A 185 5.09 -21.68 -10.26
CA PHE A 185 6.03 -21.88 -9.15
C PHE A 185 6.26 -23.36 -8.77
N ALA A 186 5.70 -24.31 -9.54
CA ALA A 186 5.63 -25.73 -9.15
C ALA A 186 7.00 -26.40 -8.95
N ASP A 187 8.02 -25.96 -9.68
CA ASP A 187 9.39 -26.50 -9.62
C ASP A 187 10.30 -25.76 -8.63
N THR A 188 9.79 -24.78 -7.88
CA THR A 188 10.57 -24.03 -6.88
C THR A 188 11.14 -24.96 -5.81
N ASP A 189 12.44 -24.85 -5.52
CA ASP A 189 13.12 -25.58 -4.45
C ASP A 189 13.24 -24.76 -3.15
N ALA A 190 13.42 -23.45 -3.27
CA ALA A 190 13.44 -22.50 -2.16
C ALA A 190 13.10 -21.08 -2.65
N VAL A 191 12.74 -20.21 -1.70
CA VAL A 191 12.41 -18.81 -1.95
C VAL A 191 13.45 -17.91 -1.28
N CYS A 192 13.85 -16.84 -1.95
CA CYS A 192 14.72 -15.80 -1.41
C CYS A 192 14.11 -14.41 -1.64
N ILE A 193 14.09 -13.59 -0.60
CA ILE A 193 13.60 -12.22 -0.63
C ILE A 193 14.75 -11.33 -0.17
N SER A 194 15.01 -10.24 -0.88
CA SER A 194 15.99 -9.24 -0.48
C SER A 194 15.24 -7.93 -0.46
N ASP A 195 14.69 -7.58 0.69
CA ASP A 195 13.75 -6.46 0.85
C ASP A 195 13.79 -5.99 2.31
N ASN A 196 15.00 -6.01 2.87
CA ASN A 196 15.20 -5.75 4.27
C ASN A 196 16.64 -5.36 4.60
N TYR A 197 16.87 -5.04 5.88
CA TYR A 197 18.05 -4.30 6.32
C TYR A 197 18.91 -5.09 7.30
N TRP A 198 20.20 -4.77 7.32
CA TRP A 198 21.05 -5.19 8.42
C TRP A 198 20.63 -4.53 9.73
N LEU A 199 20.89 -5.22 10.84
CA LEU A 199 20.56 -4.73 12.16
C LEU A 199 21.38 -3.50 12.59
N GLY A 200 22.60 -3.41 12.08
CA GLY A 200 23.52 -2.29 12.22
C GLY A 200 24.17 -1.95 10.88
N THR A 201 25.30 -1.25 10.92
CA THR A 201 26.01 -0.77 9.72
C THR A 201 27.26 -1.59 9.36
N GLU A 202 27.71 -2.47 10.26
CA GLU A 202 29.00 -3.15 10.11
C GLU A 202 28.89 -4.64 9.73
N LYS A 203 27.97 -5.37 10.37
CA LYS A 203 27.87 -6.83 10.24
C LYS A 203 26.62 -7.24 9.45
N PRO A 204 26.75 -8.08 8.40
CA PRO A 204 25.62 -8.57 7.64
C PRO A 204 24.72 -9.49 8.47
N CYS A 205 23.47 -9.58 8.04
CA CYS A 205 22.43 -10.36 8.70
C CYS A 205 21.79 -11.36 7.72
N LEU A 206 21.22 -12.44 8.25
CA LEU A 206 20.23 -13.27 7.58
C LEU A 206 18.95 -13.24 8.39
N THR A 207 17.83 -12.90 7.75
CA THR A 207 16.56 -12.73 8.46
C THR A 207 15.71 -13.98 8.37
N TYR A 208 15.31 -14.51 9.53
CA TYR A 208 14.52 -15.75 9.64
C TYR A 208 13.14 -15.53 10.25
N GLY A 209 12.76 -14.29 10.55
CA GLY A 209 11.40 -14.02 11.02
C GLY A 209 11.04 -12.53 10.95
N LEU A 210 9.77 -12.28 10.68
CA LEU A 210 9.17 -10.96 10.59
C LEU A 210 7.96 -10.88 11.52
N ARG A 211 7.65 -9.67 11.96
CA ARG A 211 6.38 -9.41 12.63
C ARG A 211 5.26 -9.35 11.60
N GLY A 212 4.03 -9.59 12.04
CA GLY A 212 2.85 -9.23 11.25
C GLY A 212 2.46 -7.78 11.50
N CYS A 213 1.41 -7.32 10.83
CA CYS A 213 0.89 -5.96 11.00
C CYS A 213 -0.64 -5.95 10.85
N ASN A 214 -1.35 -5.54 11.90
CA ASN A 214 -2.77 -5.20 11.81
C ASN A 214 -2.91 -3.68 11.89
N TYR A 215 -3.44 -3.06 10.85
CA TYR A 215 -3.62 -1.62 10.76
C TYR A 215 -5.08 -1.25 10.98
N TYR A 216 -5.36 -0.29 11.84
CA TYR A 216 -6.71 0.04 12.30
C TYR A 216 -7.06 1.51 12.03
N SER A 217 -8.37 1.75 11.88
CA SER A 217 -8.97 3.07 11.84
C SER A 217 -10.04 3.22 12.92
N VAL A 218 -10.01 4.35 13.62
CA VAL A 218 -11.05 4.79 14.55
C VAL A 218 -11.68 6.06 14.00
N GLU A 219 -12.85 5.92 13.39
CA GLU A 219 -13.64 7.04 12.89
C GLU A 219 -14.54 7.56 14.00
N VAL A 220 -14.47 8.86 14.28
CA VAL A 220 -15.41 9.58 15.16
C VAL A 220 -16.07 10.71 14.38
N SER A 221 -17.40 10.75 14.39
CA SER A 221 -18.21 11.74 13.68
C SER A 221 -19.21 12.39 14.63
N GLY A 222 -19.42 13.70 14.49
CA GLY A 222 -20.31 14.48 15.36
C GLY A 222 -21.21 15.43 14.57
N PRO A 223 -20.81 16.70 14.39
CA PRO A 223 -21.63 17.66 13.65
C PRO A 223 -21.68 17.33 12.14
N GLY A 224 -22.72 17.80 11.46
CA GLY A 224 -22.89 17.55 10.02
C GLY A 224 -21.91 18.28 9.10
N ALA A 225 -21.13 19.23 9.63
CA ALA A 225 -20.08 19.96 8.94
C ALA A 225 -19.08 20.54 9.96
N ASP A 226 -17.89 20.89 9.49
CA ASP A 226 -16.88 21.58 10.32
C ASP A 226 -17.47 22.83 10.96
N LEU A 227 -17.16 23.06 12.23
CA LEU A 227 -17.69 24.18 13.00
C LEU A 227 -16.60 25.22 13.28
N HIS A 228 -17.00 26.50 13.31
CA HIS A 228 -16.11 27.56 13.80
C HIS A 228 -15.87 27.40 15.31
N SER A 229 -14.63 27.12 15.72
CA SER A 229 -14.34 26.70 17.10
C SER A 229 -14.62 27.78 18.15
N GLY A 230 -14.51 29.06 17.79
CA GLY A 230 -14.89 30.16 18.71
C GLY A 230 -16.40 30.33 18.92
N VAL A 231 -17.23 29.90 17.95
CA VAL A 231 -18.70 30.06 18.03
C VAL A 231 -19.31 28.86 18.75
N PHE A 232 -18.80 27.66 18.48
CA PHE A 232 -19.36 26.41 18.97
C PHE A 232 -18.55 25.76 20.11
N GLY A 233 -17.37 26.29 20.41
CA GLY A 233 -16.50 25.79 21.47
C GLY A 233 -17.21 25.80 22.83
N GLY A 234 -17.15 24.67 23.54
CA GLY A 234 -17.85 24.47 24.81
C GLY A 234 -19.35 24.15 24.69
N THR A 235 -19.91 24.13 23.46
CA THR A 235 -21.33 23.80 23.22
C THR A 235 -21.50 22.45 22.52
N ALA A 236 -20.64 22.12 21.56
CA ALA A 236 -20.66 20.83 20.87
C ALA A 236 -19.70 19.82 21.53
N GLN A 237 -20.03 18.53 21.51
CA GLN A 237 -19.07 17.46 21.83
C GLN A 237 -18.19 17.22 20.60
N GLU A 238 -16.89 17.43 20.75
CA GLU A 238 -15.97 17.53 19.63
C GLU A 238 -15.38 16.17 19.25
N PRO A 239 -15.48 15.71 17.99
CA PRO A 239 -14.90 14.44 17.55
C PRO A 239 -13.41 14.28 17.86
N MET A 240 -12.64 15.37 17.75
CA MET A 240 -11.22 15.39 18.11
C MET A 240 -10.96 15.11 19.59
N THR A 241 -11.81 15.60 20.49
CA THR A 241 -11.65 15.36 21.93
C THR A 241 -11.82 13.87 22.25
N ASP A 242 -12.82 13.23 21.64
CA ASP A 242 -13.07 11.80 21.84
C ASP A 242 -11.94 10.95 21.25
N LEU A 243 -11.54 11.25 20.01
CA LEU A 243 -10.50 10.50 19.32
C LEU A 243 -9.16 10.57 20.06
N VAL A 244 -8.73 11.74 20.51
CA VAL A 244 -7.46 11.91 21.27
C VAL A 244 -7.48 11.09 22.56
N ARG A 245 -8.62 11.05 23.26
CA ARG A 245 -8.76 10.24 24.49
C ARG A 245 -8.69 8.73 24.21
N ILE A 246 -9.31 8.27 23.12
CA ILE A 246 -9.21 6.87 22.70
C ILE A 246 -7.77 6.53 22.34
N LEU A 247 -7.14 7.28 21.43
CA LEU A 247 -5.78 7.00 20.97
C LEU A 247 -4.77 7.04 22.12
N GLY A 248 -4.90 8.01 23.04
CA GLY A 248 -4.05 8.14 24.22
C GLY A 248 -4.23 7.02 25.26
N SER A 249 -5.24 6.16 25.11
CA SER A 249 -5.47 5.01 26.00
C SER A 249 -4.86 3.70 25.47
N LEU A 250 -4.42 3.64 24.21
CA LEU A 250 -4.05 2.37 23.56
C LEU A 250 -2.67 1.84 24.02
N VAL A 251 -1.71 2.74 24.25
CA VAL A 251 -0.32 2.43 24.58
C VAL A 251 0.24 3.50 25.52
N ASP A 252 1.10 3.13 26.46
CA ASP A 252 1.79 4.11 27.32
C ASP A 252 3.11 4.60 26.73
N THR A 253 3.75 5.56 27.41
CA THR A 253 5.01 6.17 26.96
C THR A 253 6.21 5.21 26.97
N ASN A 254 6.08 4.06 27.63
CA ASN A 254 7.11 3.02 27.66
C ASN A 254 6.77 1.89 26.67
N GLY A 255 5.83 2.12 25.74
CA GLY A 255 5.46 1.17 24.69
C GLY A 255 4.59 0.00 25.17
N LYS A 256 4.10 0.01 26.41
CA LYS A 256 3.22 -1.06 26.90
C LYS A 256 1.81 -0.87 26.36
N ILE A 257 1.35 -1.85 25.60
CA ILE A 257 -0.01 -1.91 25.06
C ILE A 257 -1.00 -2.12 26.22
N GLN A 258 -2.02 -1.27 26.29
CA GLN A 258 -3.02 -1.26 27.38
C GLN A 258 -4.28 -2.09 27.07
N ILE A 259 -4.33 -2.68 25.89
CA ILE A 259 -5.46 -3.47 25.37
C ILE A 259 -5.40 -4.88 25.99
N PRO A 260 -6.39 -5.28 26.83
CA PRO A 260 -6.40 -6.61 27.45
C PRO A 260 -6.54 -7.73 26.42
N GLY A 261 -5.84 -8.85 26.63
CA GLY A 261 -5.86 -10.02 25.74
C GLY A 261 -4.77 -10.00 24.65
N ILE A 262 -4.02 -8.91 24.49
CA ILE A 262 -2.92 -8.84 23.52
C ILE A 262 -1.70 -9.62 24.01
N MET A 263 -1.24 -9.35 25.24
CA MET A 263 0.00 -9.96 25.76
C MET A 263 -0.16 -11.45 26.08
N GLU A 264 -1.37 -11.90 26.37
CA GLU A 264 -1.72 -13.30 26.66
C GLU A 264 -1.56 -14.22 25.44
N GLN A 265 -1.57 -13.65 24.23
CA GLN A 265 -1.35 -14.40 22.99
C GLN A 265 0.14 -14.58 22.66
N VAL A 266 1.01 -13.79 23.28
CA VAL A 266 2.44 -13.77 22.95
C VAL A 266 3.11 -15.03 23.44
N ALA A 267 3.87 -15.71 22.57
CA ALA A 267 4.64 -16.89 22.96
C ALA A 267 5.56 -16.62 24.19
N PRO A 268 5.73 -17.57 25.12
CA PRO A 268 6.70 -17.41 26.21
C PRO A 268 8.14 -17.42 25.67
N VAL A 269 9.04 -16.71 26.35
CA VAL A 269 10.47 -16.70 26.02
C VAL A 269 11.10 -17.98 26.55
N THR A 270 11.71 -18.78 25.68
CA THR A 270 12.45 -19.98 26.07
C THR A 270 13.90 -19.64 26.41
N LYS A 271 14.59 -20.47 27.21
CA LYS A 271 16.03 -20.28 27.50
C LYS A 271 16.89 -20.37 26.24
N GLU A 272 16.46 -21.17 25.27
CA GLU A 272 17.13 -21.32 23.97
C GLU A 272 17.00 -20.03 23.16
N GLU A 273 15.79 -19.45 23.05
CA GLU A 273 15.57 -18.17 22.38
C GLU A 273 16.35 -17.05 23.09
N GLU A 274 16.31 -17.04 24.42
CA GLU A 274 16.97 -16.05 25.26
C GLU A 274 18.50 -15.98 25.03
N GLY A 275 19.14 -17.14 24.84
CA GLY A 275 20.59 -17.22 24.57
C GLY A 275 21.00 -16.74 23.16
N LEU A 276 20.08 -16.64 22.21
CA LEU A 276 20.39 -16.19 20.84
C LEU A 276 20.76 -14.70 20.78
N TYR A 277 20.24 -13.87 21.70
CA TYR A 277 20.44 -12.42 21.69
C TYR A 277 21.85 -11.99 22.14
N ASP A 278 22.53 -12.82 22.93
CA ASP A 278 23.82 -12.44 23.53
C ASP A 278 24.91 -12.31 22.46
N GLY A 279 24.92 -13.20 21.47
CA GLY A 279 25.92 -13.25 20.39
C GLY A 279 25.73 -12.25 19.25
N ILE A 280 24.58 -11.58 19.16
CA ILE A 280 24.25 -10.64 18.07
C ILE A 280 25.16 -9.41 18.11
N SER A 281 25.73 -8.98 17.00
CA SER A 281 26.52 -7.76 16.88
C SER A 281 25.59 -6.54 16.84
N PHE A 282 25.26 -6.02 18.02
CA PHE A 282 24.43 -4.83 18.18
C PHE A 282 24.77 -4.12 19.49
N THR A 283 24.85 -2.80 19.41
CA THR A 283 25.06 -1.90 20.56
C THR A 283 23.95 -0.86 20.61
N MET A 284 23.79 -0.21 21.77
CA MET A 284 22.84 0.90 21.88
C MET A 284 23.24 2.09 21.00
N ASP A 285 24.53 2.30 20.73
CA ASP A 285 24.99 3.36 19.83
C ASP A 285 24.51 3.13 18.39
N ASN A 286 24.39 1.87 17.93
CA ASN A 286 23.87 1.58 16.59
C ASN A 286 22.41 2.05 16.43
N ILE A 287 21.57 1.85 17.45
CA ILE A 287 20.18 2.34 17.40
C ILE A 287 20.10 3.85 17.63
N PHE A 288 20.99 4.45 18.42
CA PHE A 288 21.04 5.90 18.57
C PHE A 288 21.44 6.61 17.28
N GLU A 289 22.37 6.03 16.51
CA GLU A 289 22.73 6.52 15.17
C GLU A 289 21.53 6.42 14.22
N SER A 290 20.85 5.27 14.20
CA SER A 290 19.69 5.04 13.34
C SER A 290 18.49 5.94 13.69
N LEU A 291 18.28 6.23 14.99
CA LEU A 291 17.24 7.14 15.47
C LEU A 291 17.61 8.63 15.36
N GLY A 292 18.91 8.95 15.27
CA GLY A 292 19.42 10.31 15.41
C GLY A 292 19.25 10.90 16.82
N SER A 293 18.99 10.08 17.84
CA SER A 293 18.70 10.53 19.20
C SER A 293 18.92 9.41 20.25
N LYS A 294 18.85 9.74 21.54
CA LYS A 294 18.92 8.78 22.66
C LYS A 294 17.56 8.57 23.34
N THR A 295 16.51 8.37 22.54
CA THR A 295 15.12 8.23 23.02
C THR A 295 14.61 6.79 22.94
N THR A 296 15.45 5.80 23.24
CA THR A 296 15.02 4.39 23.27
C THR A 296 14.15 4.11 24.48
N ILE A 297 13.21 3.17 24.35
CA ILE A 297 12.35 2.70 25.46
C ILE A 297 13.15 1.85 26.45
N HIS A 298 14.13 1.10 25.94
CA HIS A 298 14.99 0.22 26.74
C HIS A 298 16.43 0.74 26.69
N ASP A 299 17.15 0.55 27.80
CA ASP A 299 18.54 1.00 27.96
C ASP A 299 19.57 -0.10 27.64
N ASP A 300 19.10 -1.32 27.40
CA ASP A 300 19.96 -2.47 27.12
C ASP A 300 19.64 -3.15 25.78
N LYS A 301 20.69 -3.78 25.24
CA LYS A 301 20.67 -4.51 23.97
C LYS A 301 19.55 -5.55 23.93
N LYS A 302 19.46 -6.40 24.94
CA LYS A 302 18.62 -7.60 24.89
C LYS A 302 17.14 -7.24 24.89
N ASN A 303 16.71 -6.37 25.81
CA ASN A 303 15.34 -5.89 25.85
C ASN A 303 14.99 -5.09 24.59
N THR A 304 15.93 -4.30 24.05
CA THR A 304 15.73 -3.58 22.78
C THR A 304 15.47 -4.54 21.62
N LEU A 305 16.30 -5.58 21.46
CA LEU A 305 16.14 -6.57 20.38
C LEU A 305 14.87 -7.41 20.58
N MET A 306 14.59 -7.86 21.80
CA MET A 306 13.37 -8.61 22.10
C MET A 306 12.11 -7.77 21.85
N ALA A 307 12.12 -6.50 22.26
CA ALA A 307 11.05 -5.56 21.95
C ALA A 307 10.87 -5.45 20.44
N ARG A 308 11.96 -5.28 19.67
CA ARG A 308 11.97 -5.16 18.20
C ARG A 308 11.57 -6.41 17.45
N TRP A 309 11.72 -7.61 18.01
CA TRP A 309 11.59 -8.84 17.21
C TRP A 309 10.46 -9.74 17.67
N ARG A 310 10.20 -9.80 18.98
CA ARG A 310 9.40 -10.87 19.56
C ARG A 310 8.29 -10.42 20.50
N TYR A 311 8.29 -9.16 20.93
CA TYR A 311 7.13 -8.55 21.57
C TYR A 311 6.33 -7.70 20.58
N PRO A 312 5.00 -7.63 20.74
CA PRO A 312 4.18 -6.76 19.91
C PRO A 312 4.44 -5.29 20.24
N SER A 313 4.18 -4.42 19.28
CA SER A 313 4.27 -2.97 19.46
C SER A 313 3.04 -2.29 18.87
N LEU A 314 2.63 -1.17 19.46
CA LEU A 314 1.56 -0.33 18.93
C LEU A 314 2.11 1.06 18.58
N SER A 315 1.80 1.55 17.39
CA SER A 315 2.19 2.88 16.92
C SER A 315 0.97 3.65 16.45
N VAL A 316 0.85 4.90 16.88
CA VAL A 316 -0.17 5.85 16.40
C VAL A 316 0.43 6.69 15.28
N HIS A 317 -0.22 6.70 14.12
CA HIS A 317 0.34 7.25 12.88
C HIS A 317 -0.15 8.65 12.57
N GLY A 318 -1.40 8.97 12.93
CA GLY A 318 -1.96 10.29 12.68
C GLY A 318 -3.48 10.34 12.69
N VAL A 319 -4.01 11.50 12.31
CA VAL A 319 -5.45 11.80 12.26
C VAL A 319 -5.80 12.40 10.90
N GLU A 320 -6.67 11.71 10.17
CA GLU A 320 -7.29 12.21 8.94
C GLU A 320 -8.56 13.00 9.25
N GLY A 321 -8.88 14.00 8.41
CA GLY A 321 -10.07 14.84 8.56
C GLY A 321 -9.88 16.06 9.47
N ALA A 322 -8.75 16.16 10.17
CA ALA A 322 -8.39 17.31 10.99
C ALA A 322 -7.51 18.33 10.21
N PHE A 323 -7.20 19.46 10.85
CA PHE A 323 -6.25 20.44 10.32
C PHE A 323 -4.81 19.99 10.60
N ALA A 324 -4.11 19.54 9.55
CA ALA A 324 -2.72 19.07 9.63
C ALA A 324 -1.71 20.00 8.91
N SER A 325 -2.18 20.99 8.15
CA SER A 325 -1.31 21.93 7.44
C SER A 325 -0.63 22.92 8.39
N PRO A 326 0.52 23.51 8.01
CA PRO A 326 1.15 24.57 8.80
C PRO A 326 0.21 25.76 9.03
N GLY A 327 0.38 26.43 10.18
CA GLY A 327 -0.38 27.63 10.56
C GLY A 327 -1.43 27.35 11.63
N ALA A 328 -2.48 28.18 11.67
CA ALA A 328 -3.56 28.06 12.64
C ALA A 328 -4.92 28.09 11.93
N LYS A 329 -5.79 27.14 12.27
CA LYS A 329 -7.19 27.10 11.81
C LYS A 329 -8.10 26.86 13.02
N THR A 330 -8.96 27.82 13.32
CA THR A 330 -9.91 27.77 14.44
C THR A 330 -11.15 26.97 14.07
N VAL A 331 -10.99 25.64 13.95
CA VAL A 331 -12.03 24.71 13.47
C VAL A 331 -12.23 23.54 14.43
N ILE A 332 -13.47 23.10 14.59
CA ILE A 332 -13.83 21.81 15.18
C ILE A 332 -14.16 20.88 14.00
N PRO A 333 -13.34 19.85 13.72
CA PRO A 333 -13.61 18.91 12.64
C PRO A 333 -14.90 18.13 12.86
N ALA A 334 -15.71 17.96 11.81
CA ALA A 334 -16.95 17.18 11.88
C ALA A 334 -16.75 15.68 12.01
N LYS A 335 -15.72 15.18 11.34
CA LYS A 335 -15.37 13.78 11.27
C LYS A 335 -13.86 13.64 11.25
N VAL A 336 -13.34 12.74 12.07
CA VAL A 336 -11.91 12.46 12.17
C VAL A 336 -11.67 10.96 12.20
N ILE A 337 -10.56 10.53 11.60
CA ILE A 337 -10.17 9.12 11.54
C ILE A 337 -8.75 8.99 12.10
N GLY A 338 -8.64 8.42 13.29
CA GLY A 338 -7.34 8.09 13.89
C GLY A 338 -6.80 6.79 13.32
N LYS A 339 -5.51 6.78 12.99
CA LYS A 339 -4.81 5.64 12.40
C LYS A 339 -3.75 5.12 13.37
N PHE A 340 -3.77 3.82 13.64
CA PHE A 340 -2.75 3.15 14.44
C PHE A 340 -2.58 1.71 13.95
N SER A 341 -1.45 1.08 14.25
CA SER A 341 -1.25 -0.34 13.95
C SER A 341 -0.62 -1.10 15.11
N ILE A 342 -0.85 -2.41 15.12
CA ILE A 342 -0.19 -3.35 16.03
C ILE A 342 0.69 -4.27 15.20
N ARG A 343 1.99 -4.29 15.51
CA ARG A 343 2.89 -5.31 14.98
C ARG A 343 2.70 -6.60 15.77
N THR A 344 2.33 -7.68 15.10
CA THR A 344 2.01 -8.97 15.73
C THR A 344 3.22 -9.89 15.75
N VAL A 345 3.25 -10.83 16.69
CA VAL A 345 4.38 -11.75 16.93
C VAL A 345 3.85 -13.19 17.06
N PRO A 346 4.73 -14.22 17.04
CA PRO A 346 4.31 -15.62 17.08
C PRO A 346 3.24 -15.93 18.13
N ASN A 347 2.26 -16.72 17.71
CA ASN A 347 1.04 -17.14 18.41
C ASN A 347 -0.08 -16.07 18.54
N MET A 348 0.13 -14.84 18.07
CA MET A 348 -0.97 -13.89 17.92
C MET A 348 -1.85 -14.28 16.73
N ASP A 349 -3.14 -14.43 17.00
CA ASP A 349 -4.18 -14.70 16.00
C ASP A 349 -4.82 -13.39 15.54
N ILE A 350 -5.08 -13.26 14.23
CA ILE A 350 -5.57 -12.01 13.63
C ILE A 350 -6.95 -11.66 14.19
N ASP A 351 -7.89 -12.61 14.18
CA ASP A 351 -9.27 -12.37 14.60
C ASP A 351 -9.35 -12.08 16.10
N THR A 352 -8.62 -12.86 16.90
CA THR A 352 -8.54 -12.63 18.35
C THR A 352 -7.97 -11.25 18.67
N THR A 353 -6.88 -10.86 18.00
CA THR A 353 -6.25 -9.55 18.17
C THR A 353 -7.20 -8.42 17.76
N ASN A 354 -7.87 -8.53 16.62
CA ASN A 354 -8.84 -7.55 16.14
C ASN A 354 -10.01 -7.39 17.13
N ASN A 355 -10.56 -8.50 17.63
CA ASN A 355 -11.65 -8.49 18.59
C ASN A 355 -11.25 -7.83 19.93
N CYS A 356 -10.03 -8.08 20.41
CA CYS A 356 -9.47 -7.38 21.59
C CYS A 356 -9.43 -5.86 21.38
N VAL A 357 -8.96 -5.42 20.21
CA VAL A 357 -8.88 -4.00 19.84
C VAL A 357 -10.27 -3.37 19.76
N TYR A 358 -11.19 -3.99 19.01
CA TYR A 358 -12.54 -3.47 18.81
C TYR A 358 -13.26 -3.29 20.14
N LYS A 359 -13.27 -4.34 20.96
CA LYS A 359 -13.86 -4.32 22.29
C LYS A 359 -13.27 -3.20 23.16
N TYR A 360 -11.95 -3.08 23.20
CA TYR A 360 -11.31 -2.06 24.02
C TYR A 360 -11.65 -0.65 23.56
N VAL A 361 -11.56 -0.37 22.25
CA VAL A 361 -11.90 0.96 21.69
C VAL A 361 -13.37 1.31 21.93
N GLU A 362 -14.29 0.37 21.76
CA GLU A 362 -15.71 0.53 22.06
C GLU A 362 -15.95 0.84 23.55
N GLU A 363 -15.29 0.11 24.46
CA GLU A 363 -15.36 0.36 25.89
C GLU A 363 -14.78 1.73 26.28
N GLN A 364 -13.68 2.16 25.67
CA GLN A 364 -13.10 3.49 25.93
C GLN A 364 -14.01 4.60 25.43
N PHE A 365 -14.60 4.45 24.24
CA PHE A 365 -15.57 5.42 23.72
C PHE A 365 -16.82 5.51 24.61
N ALA A 366 -17.35 4.38 25.06
CA ALA A 366 -18.52 4.34 25.94
C ALA A 366 -18.29 5.11 27.26
N LYS A 367 -17.07 5.03 27.84
CA LYS A 367 -16.70 5.77 29.07
C LYS A 367 -16.74 7.28 28.90
N LEU A 368 -16.64 7.80 27.68
CA LEU A 368 -16.67 9.23 27.41
C LEU A 368 -18.08 9.83 27.57
N ASN A 369 -19.13 9.01 27.52
CA ASN A 369 -20.53 9.46 27.46
C ASN A 369 -20.74 10.53 26.37
N SER A 370 -20.08 10.34 25.23
CA SER A 370 -20.20 11.21 24.06
C SER A 370 -21.45 10.86 23.25
N LYS A 371 -22.05 11.88 22.62
CA LYS A 371 -23.16 11.78 21.66
C LYS A 371 -22.66 11.63 20.22
N ASN A 372 -21.36 11.71 20.00
CA ASN A 372 -20.76 11.40 18.71
C ASN A 372 -20.99 9.93 18.36
N THR A 373 -20.79 9.58 17.09
CA THR A 373 -20.76 8.19 16.62
C THR A 373 -19.32 7.76 16.43
N MET A 374 -19.00 6.51 16.78
CA MET A 374 -17.67 5.94 16.59
C MET A 374 -17.76 4.61 15.84
N LYS A 375 -16.82 4.38 14.91
CA LYS A 375 -16.61 3.10 14.24
C LYS A 375 -15.13 2.74 14.29
N VAL A 376 -14.80 1.52 14.68
CA VAL A 376 -13.45 0.96 14.61
C VAL A 376 -13.43 -0.22 13.63
N TYR A 377 -12.39 -0.31 12.82
CA TYR A 377 -12.19 -1.41 11.86
C TYR A 377 -10.72 -1.57 11.48
N ALA A 378 -10.32 -2.79 11.14
CA ALA A 378 -9.02 -3.05 10.50
C ALA A 378 -9.07 -2.66 9.01
N GLN A 379 -8.02 -1.99 8.53
CA GLN A 379 -7.82 -1.67 7.11
C GLN A 379 -7.16 -2.85 6.37
N HIS A 380 -6.05 -3.36 6.92
CA HIS A 380 -5.36 -4.54 6.43
C HIS A 380 -4.76 -5.31 7.61
N THR A 381 -4.53 -6.61 7.42
CA THR A 381 -3.93 -7.49 8.42
C THR A 381 -2.97 -8.47 7.75
N GLY A 382 -1.72 -8.50 8.21
CA GLY A 382 -0.71 -9.46 7.81
C GLY A 382 -0.24 -10.29 9.00
N LYS A 383 -0.13 -11.61 8.82
CA LYS A 383 0.34 -12.52 9.85
C LYS A 383 1.86 -12.43 10.00
N TRP A 384 2.36 -12.69 11.19
CA TRP A 384 3.80 -12.84 11.45
C TRP A 384 4.37 -14.06 10.71
N TRP A 385 5.68 -14.07 10.48
CA TRP A 385 6.38 -15.17 9.83
C TRP A 385 7.65 -15.55 10.61
N ALA A 386 7.96 -16.83 10.67
CA ALA A 386 9.20 -17.34 11.25
C ALA A 386 9.58 -18.67 10.60
N ALA A 387 10.80 -18.75 10.06
CA ALA A 387 11.37 -19.95 9.48
C ALA A 387 12.49 -20.54 10.36
N SER A 388 12.81 -21.81 10.12
CA SER A 388 13.96 -22.46 10.74
C SER A 388 15.26 -22.05 10.04
N PRO A 389 16.23 -21.44 10.75
CA PRO A 389 17.52 -21.07 10.16
C PRO A 389 18.45 -22.26 9.89
N LYS A 390 18.01 -23.50 10.15
CA LYS A 390 18.78 -24.73 9.92
C LYS A 390 18.66 -25.28 8.49
N HIS A 391 17.76 -24.72 7.68
CA HIS A 391 17.55 -25.17 6.30
C HIS A 391 18.77 -24.87 5.42
N TRP A 392 19.06 -25.71 4.41
CA TRP A 392 20.22 -25.54 3.54
C TRP A 392 20.25 -24.19 2.81
N ASN A 393 19.08 -23.57 2.59
CA ASN A 393 18.95 -22.24 2.01
C ASN A 393 19.66 -21.16 2.86
N PHE A 394 19.50 -21.23 4.19
CA PHE A 394 20.20 -20.36 5.14
C PHE A 394 21.70 -20.69 5.22
N SER A 395 22.07 -21.97 5.15
CA SER A 395 23.49 -22.37 5.08
C SER A 395 24.18 -21.80 3.83
N ALA A 396 23.55 -21.89 2.66
CA ALA A 396 24.06 -21.33 1.42
C ALA A 396 24.27 -19.82 1.54
N ALA A 397 23.27 -19.12 2.07
CA ALA A 397 23.34 -17.67 2.29
C ALA A 397 24.40 -17.28 3.31
N ALA A 398 24.60 -18.06 4.38
CA ALA A 398 25.64 -17.81 5.37
C ALA A 398 27.05 -17.94 4.77
N LYS A 399 27.28 -19.00 3.98
CA LYS A 399 28.54 -19.20 3.24
C LYS A 399 28.79 -18.10 2.21
N ALA A 400 27.75 -17.70 1.48
CA ALA A 400 27.83 -16.59 0.51
C ALA A 400 28.17 -15.27 1.20
N THR A 401 27.53 -15.00 2.33
CA THR A 401 27.77 -13.81 3.13
C THR A 401 29.18 -13.77 3.68
N GLU A 402 29.67 -14.86 4.25
CA GLU A 402 31.05 -14.97 4.72
C GLU A 402 32.05 -14.80 3.57
N ARG A 403 31.76 -15.35 2.39
CA ARG A 403 32.64 -15.22 1.23
C ARG A 403 32.79 -13.79 0.75
N VAL A 404 31.72 -13.00 0.78
CA VAL A 404 31.71 -11.60 0.32
C VAL A 404 32.21 -10.65 1.40
N TRP A 405 31.73 -10.80 2.63
CA TRP A 405 31.97 -9.84 3.71
C TRP A 405 33.10 -10.24 4.67
N GLY A 406 33.62 -11.47 4.55
CA GLY A 406 34.71 -11.98 5.40
C GLY A 406 34.31 -12.30 6.84
N VAL A 407 33.00 -12.26 7.15
CA VAL A 407 32.46 -12.51 8.50
C VAL A 407 31.18 -13.35 8.42
N GLN A 408 30.98 -14.20 9.42
CA GLN A 408 29.72 -14.93 9.57
C GLN A 408 28.56 -13.95 9.84
N PRO A 409 27.41 -14.07 9.16
CA PRO A 409 26.27 -13.20 9.44
C PRO A 409 25.65 -13.49 10.81
N ASP A 410 24.97 -12.47 11.35
CA ASP A 410 24.02 -12.71 12.43
C ASP A 410 22.70 -13.24 11.90
N PHE A 411 22.09 -14.18 12.62
CA PHE A 411 20.73 -14.61 12.34
C PHE A 411 19.77 -13.73 13.11
N THR A 412 19.00 -12.94 12.38
CA THR A 412 18.15 -11.90 12.96
C THR A 412 16.68 -12.16 12.67
N ARG A 413 15.83 -11.60 13.51
CA ARG A 413 14.44 -11.33 13.17
C ARG A 413 14.31 -9.85 12.88
N GLU A 414 13.14 -9.42 12.40
CA GLU A 414 12.90 -8.02 12.08
C GLU A 414 11.57 -7.52 12.62
N GLY A 415 11.52 -6.21 12.84
CA GLY A 415 10.34 -5.52 13.35
C GLY A 415 9.33 -5.13 12.28
N GLY A 416 9.74 -5.12 11.01
CA GLY A 416 8.90 -4.89 9.83
C GLY A 416 8.04 -6.11 9.48
N SER A 417 7.32 -6.01 8.37
CA SER A 417 6.41 -7.03 7.87
C SER A 417 6.48 -7.06 6.36
N ILE A 418 6.59 -8.26 5.80
CA ILE A 418 6.50 -8.53 4.36
C ILE A 418 5.48 -9.66 4.25
N PRO A 419 4.18 -9.37 4.07
CA PRO A 419 3.12 -10.37 4.21
C PRO A 419 3.32 -11.60 3.33
N VAL A 420 3.91 -11.41 2.15
CA VAL A 420 4.10 -12.47 1.16
C VAL A 420 5.03 -13.60 1.62
N THR A 421 5.89 -13.38 2.64
CA THR A 421 6.80 -14.43 3.12
C THR A 421 6.05 -15.67 3.58
N LEU A 422 4.96 -15.47 4.35
CA LEU A 422 4.13 -16.56 4.82
C LEU A 422 3.34 -17.18 3.67
N THR A 423 2.81 -16.34 2.76
CA THR A 423 2.06 -16.80 1.59
C THR A 423 2.90 -17.73 0.72
N PHE A 424 4.15 -17.37 0.41
CA PHE A 424 5.04 -18.23 -0.35
C PHE A 424 5.37 -19.52 0.40
N GLU A 425 5.67 -19.45 1.69
CA GLU A 425 6.00 -20.63 2.50
C GLU A 425 4.82 -21.62 2.55
N GLU A 426 3.61 -21.13 2.82
CA GLU A 426 2.40 -21.96 2.91
C GLU A 426 1.97 -22.50 1.53
N ALA A 427 1.99 -21.67 0.48
CA ALA A 427 1.52 -22.05 -0.85
C ALA A 427 2.48 -23.00 -1.58
N THR A 428 3.79 -22.74 -1.49
CA THR A 428 4.82 -23.56 -2.16
C THR A 428 5.27 -24.74 -1.30
N GLY A 429 5.11 -24.66 0.03
CA GLY A 429 5.68 -25.61 0.99
C GLY A 429 7.21 -25.59 1.03
N LYS A 430 7.84 -24.50 0.55
CA LYS A 430 9.28 -24.33 0.45
C LYS A 430 9.79 -23.35 1.49
N ASN A 431 11.05 -23.52 1.86
CA ASN A 431 11.70 -22.61 2.80
C ASN A 431 11.87 -21.22 2.17
N VAL A 432 11.57 -20.19 2.96
CA VAL A 432 11.79 -18.78 2.64
C VAL A 432 12.98 -18.25 3.43
N LEU A 433 13.84 -17.48 2.77
CA LEU A 433 14.98 -16.78 3.34
C LEU A 433 14.87 -15.28 3.03
N LEU A 434 15.18 -14.43 4.00
CA LEU A 434 15.44 -13.02 3.75
C LEU A 434 16.94 -12.73 3.78
N LEU A 435 17.45 -12.15 2.68
CA LEU A 435 18.85 -11.86 2.44
C LEU A 435 19.03 -10.33 2.29
N PRO A 436 19.23 -9.59 3.39
CA PRO A 436 19.22 -8.13 3.36
C PRO A 436 20.40 -7.53 2.61
N MET A 437 20.10 -6.57 1.73
CA MET A 437 21.10 -5.73 1.05
C MET A 437 21.31 -4.40 1.78
N GLY A 438 20.24 -3.81 2.31
CA GLY A 438 20.26 -2.51 2.96
C GLY A 438 20.95 -2.50 4.32
N SER A 439 21.24 -1.32 4.82
CA SER A 439 21.87 -1.01 6.11
C SER A 439 20.85 -0.43 7.10
N SER A 440 21.14 -0.49 8.40
CA SER A 440 20.22 -0.01 9.45
C SER A 440 19.92 1.49 9.39
N THR A 441 20.69 2.26 8.63
CA THR A 441 20.59 3.72 8.51
C THR A 441 19.97 4.16 7.18
N ASP A 442 19.43 3.23 6.40
CA ASP A 442 18.98 3.52 5.03
C ASP A 442 17.69 4.33 4.95
N GLY A 443 16.92 4.38 6.05
CA GLY A 443 15.83 5.36 6.17
C GLY A 443 14.63 5.07 5.26
N ALA A 444 14.34 3.78 5.01
CA ALA A 444 13.13 3.34 4.35
C ALA A 444 11.86 4.00 4.94
N HIS A 445 10.89 4.33 4.09
CA HIS A 445 9.68 5.11 4.41
C HIS A 445 9.94 6.51 5.02
N SER A 446 11.19 6.99 5.09
CA SER A 446 11.54 8.29 5.66
C SER A 446 12.01 9.28 4.58
N ILE A 447 12.44 10.46 5.03
CA ILE A 447 13.20 11.42 4.22
C ILE A 447 14.65 10.96 4.07
N ASN A 448 15.28 11.34 2.95
CA ASN A 448 16.68 11.02 2.66
C ASN A 448 16.97 9.52 2.68
N GLU A 449 16.02 8.71 2.20
CA GLU A 449 16.26 7.29 1.95
C GLU A 449 17.51 7.13 1.08
N LYS A 450 18.36 6.18 1.44
CA LYS A 450 19.60 5.91 0.71
C LYS A 450 19.89 4.41 0.65
N LEU A 451 20.68 4.02 -0.35
CA LEU A 451 21.40 2.76 -0.35
C LEU A 451 22.90 3.06 -0.50
N ASP A 452 23.73 2.54 0.41
CA ASP A 452 25.17 2.72 0.30
C ASP A 452 25.71 1.99 -0.94
N LYS A 453 26.55 2.65 -1.75
CA LYS A 453 27.17 2.04 -2.94
C LYS A 453 27.88 0.74 -2.59
N ARG A 454 28.54 0.68 -1.43
CA ARG A 454 29.17 -0.54 -0.91
C ARG A 454 28.15 -1.66 -0.77
N ASN A 455 27.04 -1.41 -0.09
CA ASN A 455 25.95 -2.36 0.09
C ASN A 455 25.35 -2.82 -1.24
N TYR A 456 25.15 -1.91 -2.19
CA TYR A 456 24.61 -2.26 -3.50
C TYR A 456 25.55 -3.18 -4.30
N ILE A 457 26.83 -2.80 -4.43
CA ILE A 457 27.80 -3.55 -5.25
C ILE A 457 28.17 -4.89 -4.59
N GLU A 458 28.47 -4.89 -3.30
CA GLU A 458 28.73 -6.14 -2.56
C GLU A 458 27.45 -6.99 -2.41
N GLY A 459 26.28 -6.36 -2.36
CA GLY A 459 24.98 -7.02 -2.42
C GLY A 459 24.81 -7.81 -3.72
N ILE A 460 25.13 -7.23 -4.88
CA ILE A 460 25.10 -7.96 -6.16
C ILE A 460 26.06 -9.16 -6.14
N LYS A 461 27.26 -9.01 -5.55
CA LYS A 461 28.19 -10.13 -5.36
C LYS A 461 27.58 -11.21 -4.46
N LEU A 462 26.94 -10.80 -3.37
CA LEU A 462 26.27 -11.68 -2.41
C LEU A 462 25.13 -12.47 -3.06
N LEU A 463 24.24 -11.81 -3.79
CA LEU A 463 23.13 -12.46 -4.49
C LEU A 463 23.64 -13.50 -5.48
N GLY A 464 24.67 -13.17 -6.28
CA GLY A 464 25.28 -14.14 -7.19
C GLY A 464 25.97 -15.29 -6.47
N ALA A 465 26.78 -15.00 -5.44
CA ALA A 465 27.47 -16.01 -4.63
C ALA A 465 26.47 -16.97 -3.96
N TYR A 466 25.37 -16.44 -3.44
CA TYR A 466 24.27 -17.22 -2.87
C TYR A 466 23.79 -18.30 -3.83
N LEU A 467 23.53 -17.95 -5.10
CA LEU A 467 23.06 -18.91 -6.10
C LEU A 467 24.09 -20.03 -6.38
N HIS A 468 25.39 -19.73 -6.35
CA HIS A 468 26.44 -20.75 -6.48
C HIS A 468 26.46 -21.70 -5.29
N TYR A 469 26.39 -21.18 -4.06
CA TYR A 469 26.34 -22.03 -2.87
C TYR A 469 25.04 -22.85 -2.81
N VAL A 470 23.91 -22.28 -3.24
CA VAL A 470 22.65 -23.00 -3.38
C VAL A 470 22.80 -24.21 -4.31
N ALA A 471 23.51 -24.08 -5.43
CA ALA A 471 23.72 -25.20 -6.34
C ALA A 471 24.57 -26.33 -5.72
N GLU A 472 25.44 -26.00 -4.77
CA GLU A 472 26.37 -26.96 -4.13
C GLU A 472 25.83 -27.60 -2.83
N GLU A 473 24.92 -26.95 -2.11
CA GLU A 473 24.45 -27.46 -0.82
C GLU A 473 23.80 -28.85 -0.96
N PRO A 474 24.18 -29.86 -0.16
CA PRO A 474 23.51 -31.15 -0.18
C PRO A 474 22.05 -31.00 0.24
N GLN A 475 21.16 -31.67 -0.48
CA GLN A 475 19.76 -31.74 -0.09
C GLN A 475 19.66 -32.65 1.15
N THR A 476 19.81 -32.08 2.34
CA THR A 476 19.54 -32.81 3.57
C THR A 476 18.03 -32.89 3.72
N TRP A 477 17.43 -34.01 3.31
CA TRP A 477 16.07 -34.37 3.71
C TRP A 477 16.09 -34.67 5.21
N ASP A 478 15.89 -33.64 6.02
CA ASP A 478 15.60 -33.87 7.43
C ASP A 478 14.16 -34.41 7.54
N THR A 479 14.06 -35.74 7.56
CA THR A 479 12.79 -36.46 7.68
C THR A 479 12.04 -36.14 8.97
N GLU A 480 12.70 -35.57 10.00
CA GLU A 480 12.01 -35.11 11.22
C GLU A 480 11.38 -33.73 11.05
N LEU A 481 11.92 -32.85 10.20
CA LEU A 481 11.43 -31.48 10.03
C LEU A 481 10.12 -31.43 9.24
N VAL A 482 9.97 -32.28 8.21
CA VAL A 482 8.70 -32.41 7.44
C VAL A 482 7.56 -32.90 8.33
N ALA A 483 7.86 -33.71 9.37
CA ALA A 483 6.90 -34.15 10.38
C ALA A 483 6.57 -33.07 11.43
N GLN A 484 7.40 -32.03 11.58
CA GLN A 484 7.16 -30.89 12.46
C GLN A 484 6.40 -29.75 11.76
N ILE A 485 6.69 -29.47 10.49
CA ILE A 485 6.00 -28.43 9.69
C ILE A 485 4.55 -28.81 9.41
N SER A 486 4.24 -30.12 9.35
CA SER A 486 2.89 -30.64 9.12
C SER A 486 2.04 -30.77 10.40
N ARG A 487 2.57 -30.41 11.58
CA ARG A 487 1.80 -30.38 12.83
C ARG A 487 1.43 -28.94 13.18
N PRO A 488 0.13 -28.60 13.34
CA PRO A 488 -0.23 -27.34 13.96
C PRO A 488 0.43 -27.27 15.33
N TRP A 489 1.06 -26.13 15.65
CA TRP A 489 1.64 -25.84 16.95
C TRP A 489 0.57 -26.04 18.03
N ARG A 490 0.54 -27.21 18.68
CA ARG A 490 -0.33 -27.47 19.83
C ARG A 490 0.35 -26.93 21.07
N ARG A 491 -0.43 -26.22 21.90
CA ARG A 491 -0.03 -25.88 23.27
C ARG A 491 0.56 -27.12 23.96
N PRO A 492 1.67 -27.01 24.70
CA PRO A 492 1.96 -27.99 25.72
C PRO A 492 0.78 -27.96 26.70
N ASP A 493 0.12 -29.09 26.86
CA ASP A 493 -1.02 -29.23 27.77
C ASP A 493 -0.64 -28.71 29.16
N ALA A 494 -1.51 -27.89 29.72
CA ALA A 494 -1.40 -27.43 31.10
C ALA A 494 -1.33 -28.66 32.01
N GLU A 495 -0.22 -28.82 32.74
CA GLU A 495 -0.14 -29.79 33.83
C GLU A 495 -1.24 -29.47 34.85
N GLU A 496 -2.17 -30.41 35.04
CA GLU A 496 -3.09 -30.42 36.17
C GLU A 496 -2.29 -30.48 37.50
N PRO A 497 -2.81 -29.90 38.60
CA PRO A 497 -2.04 -29.74 39.83
C PRO A 497 -1.79 -31.08 40.52
N ARG A 498 -0.53 -31.47 40.67
CA ARG A 498 -0.13 -32.62 41.50
C ARG A 498 -0.38 -32.31 42.98
N LEU A 499 -1.35 -32.99 43.57
CA LEU A 499 -1.49 -33.12 45.03
C LEU A 499 -0.29 -33.89 45.59
N MET A 500 0.32 -33.36 46.66
CA MET A 500 1.42 -33.97 47.39
C MET A 500 1.00 -35.32 48.02
N PRO A 501 1.83 -36.38 47.98
CA PRO A 501 1.53 -37.64 48.65
C PRO A 501 1.95 -37.64 50.12
N GLN A 502 1.06 -38.08 51.01
CA GLN A 502 1.41 -38.57 52.35
C GLN A 502 2.08 -39.95 52.24
N GLU A 503 3.17 -40.10 52.98
CA GLU A 503 3.83 -41.38 53.27
C GLU A 503 2.89 -42.35 54.00
N VAL A 504 3.08 -43.66 53.78
CA VAL A 504 3.32 -44.69 54.84
C VAL A 504 3.13 -46.13 54.31
N LEU A 505 4.23 -46.89 54.35
CA LEU A 505 4.41 -48.32 54.64
C LEU A 505 3.59 -49.40 53.86
N ALA A 506 4.28 -50.28 53.11
CA ALA A 506 4.83 -51.54 53.64
C ALA A 506 5.13 -52.62 52.57
N LYS A 507 6.37 -53.13 52.66
CA LYS A 507 6.82 -54.53 52.56
C LYS A 507 6.99 -55.27 51.21
N THR A 508 8.23 -55.77 51.12
CA THR A 508 8.74 -57.05 50.56
C THR A 508 8.92 -57.15 49.04
N ARG A 509 10.20 -57.12 48.58
CA ARG A 509 11.11 -58.28 48.30
C ARG A 509 10.70 -59.00 46.98
N SER A 510 11.57 -59.31 46.02
CA SER A 510 13.03 -59.24 45.96
C SER A 510 13.53 -59.65 44.57
N ILE A 511 14.75 -59.18 44.25
CA ILE A 511 15.89 -59.96 43.73
C ILE A 511 15.91 -60.45 42.26
N LYS A 512 16.95 -59.94 41.56
CA LYS A 512 17.93 -60.61 40.67
C LYS A 512 17.40 -61.32 39.42
N GLU A 513 18.04 -61.33 38.27
CA GLU A 513 19.31 -60.83 37.70
C GLU A 513 19.29 -61.33 36.23
N LEU A 514 20.27 -60.87 35.45
CA LEU A 514 20.83 -61.56 34.27
C LEU A 514 20.13 -61.38 32.90
N MET A 515 20.60 -60.34 32.21
CA MET A 515 21.02 -60.41 30.81
C MET A 515 22.38 -61.14 30.67
N LEU A 516 22.75 -61.40 29.40
CA LEU A 516 24.05 -61.77 28.79
C LEU A 516 23.98 -63.19 28.14
N MET A 517 24.43 -63.46 26.91
CA MET A 517 25.34 -62.77 26.00
C MET A 517 25.39 -63.47 24.60
N ASP A 518 26.03 -62.81 23.62
CA ASP A 518 26.66 -63.29 22.34
C ASP A 518 25.74 -63.71 21.17
N GLY A 519 26.04 -63.53 19.87
CA GLY A 519 27.21 -63.05 19.11
C GLY A 519 27.27 -63.73 17.71
N HIS A 520 27.72 -62.99 16.67
CA HIS A 520 28.30 -63.44 15.37
C HIS A 520 27.48 -63.85 14.09
N SER A 521 27.59 -62.95 13.09
CA SER A 521 27.83 -63.04 11.62
C SER A 521 28.08 -64.35 10.82
N LYS A 522 27.42 -64.49 9.64
CA LYS A 522 27.93 -64.55 8.22
C LYS A 522 27.05 -65.41 7.28
N TRP A 523 26.81 -64.94 6.04
CA TRP A 523 27.04 -65.59 4.72
C TRP A 523 26.18 -64.94 3.61
N GLU A 524 26.80 -64.67 2.45
CA GLU A 524 26.29 -63.94 1.28
C GLU A 524 25.80 -64.87 0.12
N HIS A 525 25.23 -64.22 -0.91
CA HIS A 525 25.02 -64.58 -2.33
C HIS A 525 23.62 -65.06 -2.76
N PHE A 526 22.83 -64.18 -3.41
CA PHE A 526 22.58 -64.17 -4.88
C PHE A 526 21.65 -62.99 -5.27
N MET A 527 22.07 -62.22 -6.27
CA MET A 527 21.28 -61.21 -7.03
C MET A 527 20.56 -61.92 -8.21
N PRO A 528 19.47 -61.39 -8.82
CA PRO A 528 19.60 -60.24 -9.73
C PRO A 528 18.42 -59.24 -9.84
N VAL A 529 18.82 -57.99 -10.13
CA VAL A 529 18.30 -57.03 -11.13
C VAL A 529 16.78 -56.86 -11.29
N PHE A 530 16.29 -55.69 -10.85
CA PHE A 530 14.99 -55.12 -11.24
C PHE A 530 15.19 -53.93 -12.18
N LEU A 531 14.51 -53.95 -13.34
CA LEU A 531 14.28 -52.79 -14.19
C LEU A 531 12.84 -52.83 -14.71
N CYS A 532 12.20 -51.66 -14.60
CA CYS A 532 11.13 -51.13 -15.44
C CYS A 532 9.65 -51.43 -15.13
N SER A 533 8.92 -50.32 -15.03
CA SER A 533 7.51 -50.08 -15.38
C SER A 533 6.40 -50.63 -14.47
N ARG A 534 5.67 -49.70 -13.83
CA ARG A 534 4.29 -49.94 -13.39
C ARG A 534 3.36 -49.18 -14.34
N SER A 535 2.60 -49.94 -15.12
CA SER A 535 1.36 -49.50 -15.77
C SER A 535 0.19 -50.28 -15.17
N ALA A 536 -0.97 -49.63 -15.18
CA ALA A 536 -2.33 -50.14 -15.02
C ALA A 536 -2.85 -50.45 -13.61
N VAL A 537 -3.72 -49.55 -13.14
CA VAL A 537 -4.94 -49.91 -12.40
C VAL A 537 -6.10 -49.23 -13.12
N ARG A 538 -7.14 -49.99 -13.48
CA ARG A 538 -8.44 -49.49 -13.97
C ARG A 538 -9.58 -50.28 -13.33
N SER A 539 -10.72 -49.59 -13.19
CA SER A 539 -12.04 -50.01 -12.69
C SER A 539 -12.12 -50.17 -11.16
N VAL A 540 -13.11 -49.65 -10.43
CA VAL A 540 -14.57 -49.78 -10.63
C VAL A 540 -15.33 -48.56 -10.09
N ASP A 541 -16.51 -48.33 -10.68
CA ASP A 541 -17.61 -47.42 -10.36
C ASP A 541 -17.86 -47.06 -8.89
N MET A 542 -18.31 -45.80 -8.65
CA MET A 542 -19.20 -45.49 -7.54
C MET A 542 -20.40 -44.65 -8.00
N ALA A 543 -21.56 -45.28 -7.91
CA ALA A 543 -22.87 -44.65 -7.97
C ALA A 543 -23.40 -44.44 -6.53
N GLY A 544 -23.86 -43.22 -6.24
CA GLY A 544 -25.16 -42.99 -5.62
C GLY A 544 -25.33 -43.08 -4.09
N ILE A 545 -26.09 -42.07 -3.61
CA ILE A 545 -27.18 -42.15 -2.62
C ILE A 545 -26.90 -41.59 -1.20
N LYS A 546 -27.46 -40.38 -1.02
CA LYS A 546 -28.39 -39.88 0.04
C LYS A 546 -28.18 -40.28 1.50
N CYS A 547 -28.07 -39.26 2.34
CA CYS A 547 -28.58 -39.29 3.72
C CYS A 547 -30.06 -38.87 3.76
N THR A 548 -30.88 -39.64 4.46
CA THR A 548 -32.28 -39.36 4.84
C THR A 548 -32.41 -39.25 6.36
N GLU A 549 -33.41 -38.47 6.77
CA GLU A 549 -33.92 -38.17 8.11
C GLU A 549 -34.27 -39.40 9.00
N TYR A 550 -34.49 -39.16 10.31
CA TYR A 550 -35.66 -39.52 11.16
C TYR A 550 -35.35 -39.18 12.65
N LEU A 551 -36.03 -38.24 13.35
CA LEU A 551 -37.31 -38.30 14.10
C LEU A 551 -37.31 -39.09 15.44
N MET A 552 -37.82 -38.46 16.52
CA MET A 552 -38.70 -38.95 17.64
C MET A 552 -38.60 -37.99 18.85
N LYS A 553 -39.59 -37.14 19.19
CA LYS A 553 -40.83 -37.33 20.01
C LYS A 553 -40.62 -37.91 21.42
N GLY A 554 -41.11 -37.18 22.44
CA GLY A 554 -41.40 -37.68 23.79
C GLY A 554 -41.72 -36.56 24.80
N SER A 555 -42.83 -36.66 25.52
CA SER A 555 -43.55 -35.58 26.19
C SER A 555 -43.63 -35.72 27.73
N ILE A 556 -44.01 -34.62 28.40
CA ILE A 556 -44.76 -34.48 29.69
C ILE A 556 -44.00 -34.72 31.02
N THR A 557 -43.92 -33.67 31.86
CA THR A 557 -44.57 -33.58 33.20
C THR A 557 -44.26 -32.25 33.90
N THR A 558 -45.30 -31.55 34.36
CA THR A 558 -45.27 -30.50 35.41
C THR A 558 -45.43 -31.15 36.80
N PRO A 559 -45.06 -30.50 37.93
CA PRO A 559 -46.07 -29.70 38.66
C PRO A 559 -45.56 -28.45 39.44
N LEU A 560 -46.47 -27.47 39.53
CA LEU A 560 -46.87 -26.63 40.69
C LEU A 560 -45.81 -26.07 41.68
N SER A 561 -45.81 -24.75 41.87
CA SER A 561 -46.50 -24.11 43.02
C SER A 561 -46.51 -22.58 42.91
N ALA A 562 -47.52 -21.98 43.54
CA ALA A 562 -47.99 -20.61 43.35
C ALA A 562 -47.87 -19.77 44.65
N SER A 563 -47.79 -18.45 44.50
CA SER A 563 -48.41 -17.40 45.34
C SER A 563 -47.87 -16.04 44.86
N GLY A 564 -48.59 -14.93 44.72
CA GLY A 564 -49.99 -14.62 45.00
C GLY A 564 -50.08 -13.24 45.69
N SER A 565 -50.51 -12.19 44.97
CA SER A 565 -51.40 -11.08 45.40
C SER A 565 -51.23 -9.86 44.45
N ARG A 566 -52.22 -9.46 43.64
CA ARG A 566 -53.45 -8.67 43.92
C ARG A 566 -53.09 -7.27 44.47
N ARG A 567 -53.66 -6.12 44.07
CA ARG A 567 -54.88 -5.67 43.35
C ARG A 567 -54.76 -4.10 43.38
N ASN A 568 -55.30 -3.22 42.53
CA ASN A 568 -56.68 -3.02 42.09
C ASN A 568 -56.72 -1.78 41.14
N GLY A 569 -57.50 -1.84 40.06
CA GLY A 569 -58.17 -0.67 39.44
C GLY A 569 -59.38 -0.22 40.28
N PRO A 570 -60.27 0.68 39.80
CA PRO A 570 -61.24 0.30 38.73
C PRO A 570 -61.67 1.48 37.80
N GLU A 571 -62.05 1.22 36.53
CA GLU A 571 -63.43 1.17 35.93
C GLU A 571 -63.93 2.49 35.31
N THR A 572 -64.80 2.60 34.30
CA THR A 572 -65.34 1.84 33.12
C THR A 572 -66.24 2.87 32.36
N GLN A 573 -66.51 2.80 31.05
CA GLN A 573 -67.66 2.07 30.47
C GLN A 573 -67.67 2.07 28.93
N HIS A 574 -68.38 1.06 28.40
CA HIS A 574 -68.55 0.53 27.04
C HIS A 574 -69.81 1.01 26.30
N TYR A 575 -69.87 0.75 24.97
CA TYR A 575 -70.96 0.07 24.19
C TYR A 575 -70.39 -0.29 22.77
N GLN A 576 -70.15 -1.57 22.36
CA GLN A 576 -70.99 -2.59 21.64
C GLN A 576 -71.55 -2.15 20.25
N HIS A 577 -71.58 -2.88 19.11
CA HIS A 577 -71.69 -4.31 18.67
C HIS A 577 -71.17 -4.44 17.18
N LEU A 578 -70.37 -5.43 16.69
CA LEU A 578 -70.56 -6.85 16.26
C LEU A 578 -71.02 -7.16 14.80
N SER A 579 -70.21 -7.92 14.03
CA SER A 579 -70.50 -9.19 13.27
C SER A 579 -69.41 -9.48 12.19
N ASN A 580 -68.60 -10.56 12.31
CA ASN A 580 -68.67 -11.92 11.68
C ASN A 580 -68.49 -11.93 10.14
N THR A 581 -67.72 -12.78 9.42
CA THR A 581 -67.32 -14.21 9.59
C THR A 581 -66.31 -14.66 8.49
N ALA A 582 -65.47 -15.67 8.84
CA ALA A 582 -64.92 -16.85 8.12
C ALA A 582 -64.71 -16.93 6.57
N GLY A 583 -63.72 -17.74 6.15
CA GLY A 583 -63.29 -17.94 4.75
C GLY A 583 -63.43 -19.34 4.11
N LEU A 584 -62.71 -19.53 2.97
CA LEU A 584 -62.49 -20.71 2.08
C LEU A 584 -63.68 -21.14 1.18
N PRO A 585 -63.48 -21.76 -0.03
CA PRO A 585 -62.49 -22.81 -0.37
C PRO A 585 -61.86 -22.81 -1.81
N LYS A 586 -61.10 -23.88 -2.09
CA LYS A 586 -60.25 -24.23 -3.26
C LYS A 586 -60.99 -24.72 -4.53
N PHE A 587 -60.27 -24.67 -5.67
CA PHE A 587 -60.08 -25.68 -6.77
C PHE A 587 -60.43 -25.28 -8.23
N LEU A 588 -59.39 -25.44 -9.09
CA LEU A 588 -59.33 -25.98 -10.47
C LEU A 588 -60.01 -25.33 -11.70
N ALA A 589 -59.19 -25.30 -12.77
CA ALA A 589 -59.46 -25.59 -14.20
C ALA A 589 -59.74 -24.42 -15.20
N ALA A 590 -58.70 -24.17 -16.01
CA ALA A 590 -58.65 -24.38 -17.48
C ALA A 590 -59.47 -23.50 -18.47
N LYS A 591 -58.67 -22.87 -19.36
CA LYS A 591 -58.68 -22.93 -20.84
C LYS A 591 -59.72 -22.16 -21.69
N PHE A 592 -59.13 -21.49 -22.70
CA PHE A 592 -59.58 -21.26 -24.10
C PHE A 592 -60.70 -20.24 -24.31
N GLU A 593 -60.76 -19.45 -25.38
CA GLU A 593 -59.86 -18.98 -26.46
C GLU A 593 -60.72 -18.00 -27.30
N LEU A 594 -60.10 -17.33 -28.27
CA LEU A 594 -60.72 -16.82 -29.51
C LEU A 594 -61.48 -15.47 -29.46
N HIS A 595 -60.77 -14.47 -30.02
CA HIS A 595 -61.01 -13.92 -31.37
C HIS A 595 -61.49 -12.48 -31.55
N LEU A 596 -60.80 -11.85 -32.51
CA LEU A 596 -61.20 -10.78 -33.43
C LEU A 596 -61.08 -9.32 -32.97
N SER A 597 -60.03 -8.68 -33.51
CA SER A 597 -59.99 -7.28 -33.96
C SER A 597 -61.00 -7.07 -35.13
N PRO A 598 -61.38 -5.84 -35.59
CA PRO A 598 -60.54 -4.62 -35.67
C PRO A 598 -61.26 -3.24 -35.59
N THR A 599 -60.48 -2.19 -35.87
CA THR A 599 -60.83 -0.84 -36.40
C THR A 599 -61.08 0.38 -35.47
N ALA A 600 -60.19 1.35 -35.68
CA ALA A 600 -60.14 2.81 -35.46
C ALA A 600 -61.44 3.59 -35.21
N VAL A 601 -61.38 4.63 -34.36
CA VAL A 601 -61.45 6.07 -34.72
C VAL A 601 -61.28 6.98 -33.47
N ASP A 602 -60.88 8.22 -33.73
CA ASP A 602 -60.55 9.36 -32.86
C ASP A 602 -61.51 9.69 -31.69
N ALA A 603 -60.93 10.25 -30.61
CA ALA A 603 -61.31 11.55 -29.99
C ALA A 603 -60.97 11.59 -28.47
N CYS A 604 -60.14 12.57 -28.08
CA CYS A 604 -60.07 13.12 -26.71
C CYS A 604 -61.31 14.02 -26.47
N PRO A 605 -61.73 14.43 -25.24
CA PRO A 605 -61.11 14.32 -23.90
C PRO A 605 -62.09 13.82 -22.80
N PRO A 606 -61.68 13.62 -21.52
CA PRO A 606 -61.96 14.67 -20.52
C PRO A 606 -60.99 14.73 -19.32
N ALA A 607 -61.19 15.79 -18.53
CA ALA A 607 -60.41 16.21 -17.38
C ALA A 607 -60.75 15.48 -16.05
N HIS A 608 -59.74 15.48 -15.19
CA HIS A 608 -59.71 15.41 -13.71
C HIS A 608 -60.07 14.11 -12.95
N GLY A 609 -58.99 13.45 -12.49
CA GLY A 609 -58.88 12.60 -11.30
C GLY A 609 -57.57 12.93 -10.54
N PRO A 610 -57.36 12.44 -9.30
CA PRO A 610 -56.88 13.22 -8.15
C PRO A 610 -55.36 13.48 -8.08
N ALA A 611 -55.02 14.53 -7.33
CA ALA A 611 -53.68 15.10 -7.12
C ALA A 611 -52.63 14.07 -6.67
N ALA A 612 -51.59 13.92 -7.50
CA ALA A 612 -50.33 13.30 -7.14
C ALA A 612 -49.43 14.32 -6.41
N LYS A 613 -48.72 13.86 -5.37
CA LYS A 613 -47.69 14.63 -4.65
C LYS A 613 -46.63 15.17 -5.63
N PRO A 614 -46.09 16.39 -5.42
CA PRO A 614 -45.03 16.89 -6.28
C PRO A 614 -43.77 16.02 -6.10
N PRO A 615 -43.03 15.72 -7.19
CA PRO A 615 -41.74 15.04 -7.07
C PRO A 615 -40.77 15.98 -6.33
N THR A 616 -40.05 15.42 -5.36
CA THR A 616 -38.93 16.08 -4.70
C THR A 616 -37.90 16.47 -5.75
N SER A 617 -37.60 17.77 -5.85
CA SER A 617 -36.52 18.31 -6.68
C SER A 617 -35.19 17.65 -6.28
N GLU A 618 -34.62 16.84 -7.16
CA GLU A 618 -33.23 16.41 -7.01
C GLU A 618 -32.34 17.66 -7.14
N ARG A 619 -31.63 17.97 -6.06
CA ARG A 619 -30.59 18.99 -6.06
C ARG A 619 -29.27 18.32 -6.37
N CYS A 620 -28.57 18.82 -7.37
CA CYS A 620 -27.24 18.37 -7.73
C CYS A 620 -26.26 19.52 -7.49
N LEU A 621 -25.12 19.22 -6.87
CA LEU A 621 -23.99 20.15 -6.79
C LEU A 621 -23.42 20.31 -8.21
N SER A 622 -23.54 21.50 -8.79
CA SER A 622 -23.00 21.79 -10.12
C SER A 622 -21.91 22.86 -10.07
N ARG A 623 -20.92 22.74 -10.96
CA ARG A 623 -19.80 23.70 -11.12
C ARG A 623 -20.10 24.73 -12.21
N SER A 624 -21.23 25.42 -12.09
CA SER A 624 -21.68 26.39 -13.10
C SER A 624 -20.92 27.72 -13.05
N ALA A 625 -20.26 28.07 -11.95
CA ALA A 625 -19.46 29.29 -11.81
C ALA A 625 -17.96 29.04 -12.08
N PRO A 626 -17.26 29.94 -12.81
CA PRO A 626 -15.83 29.80 -13.07
C PRO A 626 -14.97 30.03 -11.82
N ASP A 627 -13.89 29.27 -11.67
CA ASP A 627 -12.91 29.40 -10.59
C ASP A 627 -12.31 30.82 -10.57
N THR A 628 -12.26 31.47 -9.41
CA THR A 628 -11.80 32.86 -9.24
C THR A 628 -10.54 32.96 -8.38
N LEU A 629 -9.72 33.98 -8.63
CA LEU A 629 -8.68 34.47 -7.73
C LEU A 629 -9.26 35.60 -6.87
N ARG A 630 -9.17 35.46 -5.56
CA ARG A 630 -9.69 36.42 -4.57
C ARG A 630 -8.57 37.07 -3.76
N CYS A 631 -8.78 38.29 -3.30
CA CYS A 631 -7.89 38.93 -2.33
C CYS A 631 -7.90 38.13 -1.02
N MET A 632 -6.72 37.73 -0.52
CA MET A 632 -6.61 36.93 0.71
C MET A 632 -7.10 37.69 1.96
N THR A 633 -7.14 39.03 1.93
CA THR A 633 -7.53 39.85 3.11
C THR A 633 -9.03 40.07 3.21
N CYS A 634 -9.73 40.30 2.10
CA CYS A 634 -11.16 40.65 2.11
C CYS A 634 -12.03 39.79 1.19
N SER A 635 -11.46 38.76 0.59
CA SER A 635 -12.15 37.78 -0.27
C SER A 635 -12.86 38.37 -1.50
N THR A 636 -12.52 39.61 -1.90
CA THR A 636 -13.05 40.21 -3.13
C THR A 636 -12.41 39.56 -4.36
N ASP A 637 -13.22 39.23 -5.38
CA ASP A 637 -12.77 38.66 -6.65
C ASP A 637 -11.86 39.62 -7.43
N LEU A 638 -10.75 39.11 -7.96
CA LEU A 638 -9.72 39.87 -8.66
C LEU A 638 -9.59 39.46 -10.13
N ALA A 639 -9.64 38.17 -10.41
CA ALA A 639 -9.52 37.61 -11.76
C ALA A 639 -10.13 36.20 -11.81
N LEU A 640 -10.40 35.68 -13.00
CA LEU A 640 -10.66 34.26 -13.19
C LEU A 640 -9.35 33.48 -13.17
N THR A 641 -9.40 32.23 -12.72
CA THR A 641 -8.24 31.32 -12.76
C THR A 641 -7.81 31.02 -14.20
N SER A 642 -8.75 31.05 -15.15
CA SER A 642 -8.46 30.94 -16.59
C SER A 642 -7.65 32.10 -17.16
N GLN A 643 -7.56 33.24 -16.45
CA GLN A 643 -6.73 34.36 -16.87
C GLN A 643 -5.25 34.20 -16.46
N ILE A 644 -4.89 33.15 -15.73
CA ILE A 644 -3.49 32.86 -15.37
C ILE A 644 -2.76 32.34 -16.61
N ILE A 645 -1.76 33.09 -17.06
CA ILE A 645 -0.88 32.71 -18.17
C ILE A 645 0.25 31.82 -17.68
N SER A 646 0.79 32.11 -16.49
CA SER A 646 1.87 31.31 -15.91
C SER A 646 1.84 31.36 -14.39
N LYS A 647 2.16 30.22 -13.77
CA LYS A 647 2.29 30.04 -12.32
C LYS A 647 3.75 30.09 -11.84
N GLY A 648 4.71 30.18 -12.77
CA GLY A 648 6.15 30.09 -12.50
C GLY A 648 6.84 31.44 -12.26
N PHE A 649 6.11 32.49 -11.91
CA PHE A 649 6.71 33.81 -11.67
C PHE A 649 7.09 34.01 -10.20
N THR A 650 8.07 34.87 -9.96
CA THR A 650 8.52 35.25 -8.62
C THR A 650 8.20 36.72 -8.36
N GLY A 651 7.35 36.95 -7.36
CA GLY A 651 7.00 38.24 -6.79
C GLY A 651 8.02 38.74 -5.76
N ARG A 652 7.68 39.79 -5.02
CA ARG A 652 8.53 40.34 -3.94
C ARG A 652 8.60 39.39 -2.73
N TYR A 653 7.53 38.63 -2.48
CA TYR A 653 7.40 37.74 -1.33
C TYR A 653 7.38 36.24 -1.71
N GLY A 654 7.93 35.85 -2.86
CA GLY A 654 7.95 34.43 -3.29
C GLY A 654 7.17 34.20 -4.57
N ARG A 655 6.40 33.12 -4.68
CA ARG A 655 5.67 32.78 -5.92
C ARG A 655 4.61 33.83 -6.29
N ALA A 656 4.37 33.98 -7.58
CA ALA A 656 3.36 34.86 -8.12
C ALA A 656 2.77 34.32 -9.44
N PHE A 657 1.54 34.72 -9.73
CA PHE A 657 0.87 34.43 -10.99
C PHE A 657 1.09 35.58 -11.98
N LEU A 658 1.38 35.25 -13.24
CA LEU A 658 1.23 36.18 -14.36
C LEU A 658 -0.19 36.06 -14.91
N VAL A 659 -0.95 37.13 -14.86
CA VAL A 659 -2.39 37.14 -15.17
C VAL A 659 -2.70 38.13 -16.30
N ALA A 660 -3.47 37.67 -17.27
CA ALA A 660 -3.99 38.47 -18.37
C ALA A 660 -5.20 39.32 -17.93
N PRO A 661 -5.40 40.53 -18.49
CA PRO A 661 -6.70 41.18 -18.42
C PRO A 661 -7.79 40.31 -19.10
N PRO A 662 -9.07 40.53 -18.78
CA PRO A 662 -10.16 39.78 -19.41
C PRO A 662 -10.24 40.05 -20.93
N PRO A 663 -10.62 39.06 -21.75
CA PRO A 663 -10.73 39.23 -23.20
C PRO A 663 -11.87 40.19 -23.58
N PRO A 664 -11.74 40.95 -24.69
CA PRO A 664 -12.83 41.77 -25.24
C PRO A 664 -14.06 40.90 -25.56
N PRO A 665 -15.31 41.39 -25.40
CA PRO A 665 -15.73 42.80 -25.44
C PRO A 665 -15.91 43.45 -24.07
N ALA A 666 -15.29 42.93 -23.01
CA ALA A 666 -15.44 43.47 -21.67
C ALA A 666 -15.02 44.96 -21.59
N ASP A 667 -15.92 45.82 -21.08
CA ASP A 667 -15.69 47.27 -20.91
C ASP A 667 -14.50 47.62 -19.98
N ASN A 668 -13.97 46.64 -19.25
CA ASN A 668 -12.80 46.80 -18.37
C ASN A 668 -11.56 46.11 -18.95
N THR A 669 -10.60 46.90 -19.42
CA THR A 669 -9.26 46.44 -19.86
C THR A 669 -8.30 46.13 -18.69
N THR A 670 -8.83 46.03 -17.48
CA THR A 670 -8.08 45.82 -16.23
C THR A 670 -8.72 44.70 -15.40
N LEU A 671 -7.93 44.10 -14.50
CA LEU A 671 -8.45 43.13 -13.53
C LEU A 671 -9.59 43.71 -12.67
N LEU A 672 -10.42 42.82 -12.13
CA LEU A 672 -11.56 43.19 -11.30
C LEU A 672 -11.07 43.68 -9.93
N ASN A 673 -11.76 44.67 -9.37
CA ASN A 673 -11.57 45.15 -8.00
C ASN A 673 -10.11 45.48 -7.62
N ILE A 674 -9.32 46.02 -8.56
CA ILE A 674 -7.97 46.54 -8.29
C ILE A 674 -7.91 48.07 -8.47
N ARG A 675 -6.96 48.71 -7.79
CA ARG A 675 -6.50 50.08 -8.04
C ARG A 675 -5.05 50.04 -8.50
N ILE A 676 -4.75 50.71 -9.61
CA ILE A 676 -3.41 50.80 -10.17
C ILE A 676 -2.76 52.09 -9.64
N GLY A 677 -1.56 51.94 -9.05
CA GLY A 677 -0.75 53.03 -8.53
C GLY A 677 -0.01 53.81 -9.61
N ARG A 678 0.95 54.63 -9.19
CA ARG A 678 1.82 55.36 -10.13
C ARG A 678 2.82 54.40 -10.79
N SER A 679 3.13 54.67 -12.05
CA SER A 679 4.21 53.98 -12.75
C SER A 679 5.57 54.38 -12.18
N GLU A 680 6.42 53.38 -11.98
CA GLU A 680 7.80 53.53 -11.52
C GLU A 680 8.73 52.63 -12.32
N ASP A 681 9.96 53.10 -12.55
CA ASP A 681 11.01 52.30 -13.15
C ASP A 681 11.56 51.32 -12.12
N ARG A 682 11.53 50.03 -12.44
CA ARG A 682 11.96 48.96 -11.54
C ARG A 682 12.89 47.99 -12.27
N GLN A 683 14.09 47.81 -11.73
CA GLN A 683 14.99 46.73 -12.16
C GLN A 683 14.50 45.41 -11.56
N LEU A 684 14.07 44.49 -12.44
CA LEU A 684 13.63 43.14 -12.08
C LEU A 684 14.66 42.11 -12.58
N VAL A 685 14.52 40.85 -12.16
CA VAL A 685 15.43 39.75 -12.56
C VAL A 685 15.57 39.65 -14.08
N THR A 686 14.50 39.95 -14.82
CA THR A 686 14.48 39.89 -16.28
C THR A 686 14.76 41.23 -16.95
N GLY A 687 15.40 42.19 -16.27
CA GLY A 687 15.77 43.49 -16.85
C GLY A 687 14.93 44.68 -16.36
N TRP A 688 15.13 45.84 -17.00
CA TRP A 688 14.47 47.11 -16.65
C TRP A 688 13.04 47.20 -17.20
N HIS A 689 12.09 47.44 -16.29
CA HIS A 689 10.66 47.55 -16.60
C HIS A 689 10.06 48.81 -15.98
N VAL A 690 9.03 49.36 -16.63
CA VAL A 690 8.13 50.33 -16.01
C VAL A 690 6.96 49.54 -15.43
N VAL A 691 6.73 49.62 -14.13
CA VAL A 691 5.67 48.88 -13.44
C VAL A 691 4.82 49.80 -12.59
N ALA A 692 3.56 49.44 -12.36
CA ALA A 692 2.67 50.15 -11.45
C ALA A 692 2.14 49.17 -10.41
N ASP A 693 2.38 49.45 -9.12
CA ASP A 693 1.87 48.62 -8.04
C ASP A 693 0.34 48.55 -8.07
N ILE A 694 -0.23 47.39 -7.79
CA ILE A 694 -1.67 47.18 -7.72
C ILE A 694 -2.12 46.83 -6.30
N CYS A 695 -3.22 47.44 -5.88
CA CYS A 695 -3.84 47.22 -4.59
C CYS A 695 -5.29 46.77 -4.75
N CYS A 696 -5.81 46.01 -3.79
CA CYS A 696 -7.23 45.66 -3.74
C CYS A 696 -8.07 46.94 -3.58
N ALA A 697 -9.10 47.11 -4.41
CA ALA A 697 -9.98 48.27 -4.36
C ALA A 697 -10.83 48.33 -3.09
N THR A 698 -11.08 47.18 -2.45
CA THR A 698 -11.89 47.05 -1.23
C THR A 698 -11.08 47.31 0.04
N CYS A 699 -9.99 46.55 0.26
CA CYS A 699 -9.22 46.63 1.50
C CYS A 699 -7.90 47.40 1.39
N THR A 700 -7.58 47.94 0.21
CA THR A 700 -6.33 48.69 -0.09
C THR A 700 -5.03 47.89 0.06
N ARG A 701 -5.10 46.58 0.36
CA ARG A 701 -3.94 45.70 0.47
C ARG A 701 -3.21 45.62 -0.87
N LYS A 702 -1.88 45.74 -0.84
CA LYS A 702 -1.02 45.53 -2.02
C LYS A 702 -1.06 44.06 -2.45
N LEU A 703 -1.34 43.83 -3.74
CA LEU A 703 -1.54 42.52 -4.38
C LEU A 703 -0.37 42.12 -5.29
N GLY A 704 0.34 43.09 -5.84
CA GLY A 704 1.45 42.89 -6.79
C GLY A 704 1.65 44.12 -7.67
N TRP A 705 1.91 43.95 -8.97
CA TRP A 705 2.10 45.06 -9.91
C TRP A 705 1.63 44.74 -11.34
N LYS A 706 1.37 45.77 -12.14
CA LYS A 706 1.13 45.72 -13.58
C LYS A 706 2.42 46.07 -14.33
N TYR A 707 2.75 45.35 -15.39
CA TYR A 707 3.78 45.78 -16.34
C TYR A 707 3.21 46.84 -17.28
N VAL A 708 3.81 48.04 -17.26
CA VAL A 708 3.41 49.19 -18.08
C VAL A 708 4.25 49.27 -19.34
N ASP A 709 5.56 49.03 -19.21
CA ASP A 709 6.49 48.98 -20.35
C ASP A 709 7.72 48.11 -20.01
N ALA A 710 8.45 47.65 -21.02
CA ALA A 710 9.66 46.88 -20.89
C ALA A 710 10.72 47.33 -21.92
N THR A 711 11.95 47.55 -21.44
CA THR A 711 13.05 48.02 -22.30
C THR A 711 13.51 46.94 -23.27
N GLU A 712 13.56 45.69 -22.81
CA GLU A 712 14.01 44.55 -23.60
C GLU A 712 12.87 44.02 -24.48
N PRO A 713 13.10 43.83 -25.81
CA PRO A 713 12.09 43.31 -26.72
C PRO A 713 11.52 41.95 -26.29
N SER A 714 12.37 41.06 -25.76
CA SER A 714 12.00 39.73 -25.27
C SER A 714 11.04 39.77 -24.08
N GLN A 715 10.96 40.89 -23.36
CA GLN A 715 10.10 41.06 -22.19
C GLN A 715 8.79 41.78 -22.49
N LYS A 716 8.61 42.30 -23.71
CA LYS A 716 7.41 43.06 -24.11
C LYS A 716 6.13 42.24 -24.01
N TYR A 717 6.20 40.92 -24.06
CA TYR A 717 5.03 40.07 -23.84
C TYR A 717 4.41 40.26 -22.45
N LYS A 718 5.15 40.75 -21.45
CA LYS A 718 4.63 41.01 -20.10
C LYS A 718 3.79 42.28 -20.03
N VAL A 719 4.00 43.23 -20.95
CA VAL A 719 3.34 44.53 -20.95
C VAL A 719 1.82 44.35 -21.01
N GLY A 720 1.11 45.10 -20.15
CA GLY A 720 -0.34 45.01 -20.00
C GLY A 720 -0.83 43.91 -19.05
N LYS A 721 0.05 43.00 -18.62
CA LYS A 721 -0.28 41.88 -17.71
C LYS A 721 0.07 42.22 -16.26
N TYR A 722 -0.41 41.37 -15.36
CA TYR A 722 -0.38 41.61 -13.92
C TYR A 722 0.37 40.49 -13.21
N ILE A 723 1.17 40.88 -12.23
CA ILE A 723 1.72 39.98 -11.22
C ILE A 723 0.78 40.03 -10.01
N LEU A 724 0.24 38.87 -9.64
CA LEU A 724 -0.49 38.66 -8.38
C LEU A 724 0.30 37.72 -7.49
N GLU A 725 0.74 38.20 -6.34
CA GLU A 725 1.57 37.41 -5.42
C GLU A 725 0.72 36.36 -4.70
N THR A 726 1.20 35.11 -4.66
CA THR A 726 0.41 33.98 -4.12
C THR A 726 0.15 34.11 -2.62
N GLU A 727 0.97 34.86 -1.89
CA GLU A 727 0.72 35.20 -0.49
C GLU A 727 -0.38 36.27 -0.29
N ARG A 728 -0.86 36.89 -1.37
CA ARG A 728 -1.83 38.01 -1.33
C ARG A 728 -3.15 37.67 -2.00
N VAL A 729 -3.20 36.58 -2.74
CA VAL A 729 -4.40 36.08 -3.42
C VAL A 729 -4.63 34.61 -3.13
N MET A 730 -5.87 34.17 -3.14
CA MET A 730 -6.25 32.76 -2.98
C MET A 730 -7.16 32.34 -4.13
N SER A 731 -7.03 31.10 -4.59
CA SER A 731 -8.02 30.51 -5.49
C SER A 731 -9.28 30.17 -4.70
N HIS A 732 -10.44 30.43 -5.29
CA HIS A 732 -11.73 30.11 -4.72
C HIS A 732 -12.59 29.36 -5.74
N ARG A 733 -13.19 28.28 -5.25
CA ARG A 733 -14.10 27.41 -5.99
C ARG A 733 -15.47 27.49 -5.31
N SER A 734 -16.50 27.90 -6.06
CA SER A 734 -17.88 27.92 -5.57
C SER A 734 -18.60 26.64 -6.00
N TRP A 735 -19.39 26.09 -5.09
CA TRP A 735 -20.30 24.98 -5.35
C TRP A 735 -21.69 25.42 -4.96
N GLU A 736 -22.62 25.39 -5.90
CA GLU A 736 -23.99 25.83 -5.67
C GLU A 736 -24.97 24.69 -5.96
N ASP A 737 -26.04 24.64 -5.16
CA ASP A 737 -27.17 23.72 -5.34
C ASP A 737 -28.00 24.18 -6.54
N TYR A 738 -28.03 23.38 -7.61
CA TYR A 738 -28.96 23.62 -8.73
C TYR A 738 -30.11 22.62 -8.70
N ASN A 739 -31.30 23.11 -9.03
CA ASN A 739 -32.48 22.28 -9.22
C ASN A 739 -32.47 21.74 -10.65
N VAL A 740 -32.54 20.41 -10.82
CA VAL A 740 -32.41 19.73 -12.12
C VAL A 740 -33.49 20.18 -13.13
N GLN A 741 -34.59 20.76 -12.66
CA GLN A 741 -35.68 21.29 -13.49
C GLN A 741 -35.37 22.63 -14.18
N ASP A 742 -34.38 23.39 -13.71
CA ASP A 742 -33.97 24.67 -14.31
C ASP A 742 -32.94 24.51 -15.44
N LEU A 743 -32.48 23.28 -15.69
CA LEU A 743 -31.68 22.93 -16.86
C LEU A 743 -32.60 22.79 -18.09
N GLY A 744 -33.08 23.93 -18.59
CA GLY A 744 -33.80 24.01 -19.85
C GLY A 744 -32.90 23.63 -21.04
N PHE A 745 -33.25 22.53 -21.71
CA PHE A 745 -32.99 22.22 -23.13
C PHE A 745 -31.77 22.90 -23.79
N ILE A 746 -30.61 22.25 -23.71
CA ILE A 746 -29.76 22.04 -24.90
C ILE A 746 -29.46 20.55 -24.94
N GLY A 747 -30.26 19.81 -25.70
CA GLY A 747 -30.00 18.41 -25.96
C GLY A 747 -28.87 18.23 -26.97
N ARG A 748 -28.01 17.24 -26.75
CA ARG A 748 -27.72 16.18 -27.74
C ARG A 748 -26.81 15.09 -27.16
N GLU A 749 -27.35 13.88 -27.24
CA GLU A 749 -26.70 12.62 -27.58
C GLU A 749 -25.26 12.39 -27.08
N GLY A 750 -25.17 11.50 -26.09
CA GLY A 750 -24.03 10.60 -26.01
C GLY A 750 -23.96 9.74 -27.27
N ARG A 751 -22.85 9.84 -27.99
CA ARG A 751 -22.36 8.84 -28.93
C ARG A 751 -20.85 9.01 -29.09
N ASP A 752 -20.12 7.98 -28.70
CA ASP A 752 -18.73 7.75 -29.08
C ASP A 752 -18.60 7.75 -30.61
N VAL A 753 -17.73 8.60 -31.15
CA VAL A 753 -17.20 8.49 -32.52
C VAL A 753 -15.75 8.98 -32.54
N ASP A 754 -14.83 8.03 -32.72
CA ASP A 754 -13.47 8.26 -33.21
C ASP A 754 -13.51 8.96 -34.59
N GLY A 755 -12.63 9.96 -34.80
CA GLY A 755 -12.14 10.32 -36.14
C GLY A 755 -12.46 11.72 -36.69
N ARG A 756 -11.42 12.59 -36.63
CA ARG A 756 -11.03 13.70 -37.54
C ARG A 756 -11.92 14.96 -37.73
N SER A 757 -11.39 16.03 -37.14
CA SER A 757 -11.22 17.44 -37.57
C SER A 757 -12.42 18.35 -37.86
N SER A 758 -12.58 19.35 -37.00
CA SER A 758 -12.57 20.77 -37.41
C SER A 758 -11.45 21.48 -36.65
N ASP A 759 -10.43 21.92 -37.39
CA ASP A 759 -9.13 22.37 -36.90
C ASP A 759 -9.18 23.74 -36.19
N GLU A 760 -9.02 23.73 -34.87
CA GLU A 760 -8.37 24.83 -34.16
C GLU A 760 -7.06 24.26 -33.62
N ILE A 761 -5.95 24.65 -34.25
CA ILE A 761 -4.62 24.14 -33.88
C ILE A 761 -4.16 24.93 -32.66
N VAL A 762 -4.32 24.31 -31.50
CA VAL A 762 -3.93 24.86 -30.21
C VAL A 762 -2.50 24.47 -29.91
N PHE A 763 -1.72 25.43 -29.44
CA PHE A 763 -0.36 25.24 -28.94
C PHE A 763 -0.35 24.16 -27.84
N ASP A 764 0.48 23.15 -28.04
CA ASP A 764 0.68 22.10 -27.05
C ASP A 764 1.87 22.47 -26.16
N SER A 765 1.60 22.80 -24.89
CA SER A 765 2.64 23.19 -23.95
C SER A 765 3.51 22.03 -23.48
N ASP A 766 3.14 20.79 -23.84
CA ASP A 766 3.88 19.58 -23.51
C ASP A 766 4.76 19.11 -24.69
N ASP A 767 4.70 19.79 -25.85
CA ASP A 767 5.60 19.56 -26.99
C ASP A 767 6.78 20.54 -26.93
N ASP A 768 7.96 20.03 -26.59
CA ASP A 768 9.19 20.81 -26.42
C ASP A 768 9.61 21.57 -27.70
N GLU A 769 9.33 21.01 -28.88
CA GLU A 769 9.70 21.62 -30.17
C GLU A 769 8.71 22.74 -30.54
N GLU A 770 7.42 22.59 -30.23
CA GLU A 770 6.46 23.70 -30.31
C GLU A 770 6.74 24.78 -29.28
N CYS A 771 7.16 24.40 -28.07
CA CYS A 771 7.60 25.34 -27.05
C CYS A 771 8.78 26.16 -27.57
N GLU A 772 9.81 25.51 -28.12
CA GLU A 772 10.96 26.19 -28.72
C GLU A 772 10.55 27.11 -29.88
N ASP A 773 9.65 26.68 -30.77
CA ASP A 773 9.13 27.52 -31.86
C ASP A 773 8.34 28.73 -31.31
N ILE A 774 7.59 28.57 -30.22
CA ILE A 774 6.92 29.69 -29.53
C ILE A 774 7.95 30.63 -28.90
N PHE A 775 9.00 30.09 -28.28
CA PHE A 775 10.07 30.87 -27.65
C PHE A 775 10.96 31.60 -28.67
N ALA A 776 11.14 31.03 -29.87
CA ALA A 776 11.84 31.65 -30.99
C ALA A 776 10.96 32.63 -31.80
N GLY A 777 9.64 32.64 -31.54
CA GLY A 777 8.68 33.47 -32.27
C GLY A 777 8.41 33.00 -33.70
N THR A 778 8.74 31.74 -34.00
CA THR A 778 8.57 31.09 -35.31
C THR A 778 7.36 30.16 -35.35
N TRP A 779 6.63 30.00 -34.24
CA TRP A 779 5.44 29.16 -34.17
C TRP A 779 4.31 29.71 -35.04
N ASP A 780 3.86 28.89 -36.00
CA ASP A 780 2.67 29.13 -36.78
C ASP A 780 1.81 27.86 -36.88
N ALA A 781 0.51 28.06 -36.71
CA ALA A 781 -0.47 26.98 -36.68
C ALA A 781 -0.47 26.14 -37.97
N ALA A 782 -0.18 26.73 -39.14
CA ALA A 782 -0.23 26.02 -40.42
C ALA A 782 0.99 25.11 -40.64
N THR A 783 2.19 25.54 -40.22
CA THR A 783 3.40 24.71 -40.25
C THR A 783 3.31 23.57 -39.25
N VAL A 784 2.77 23.81 -38.06
CA VAL A 784 2.51 22.77 -37.05
C VAL A 784 1.50 21.74 -37.56
N ALA A 785 0.40 22.18 -38.21
CA ALA A 785 -0.54 21.29 -38.87
C ALA A 785 0.16 20.34 -39.86
N LYS A 786 1.03 20.92 -40.68
CA LYS A 786 1.75 20.21 -41.73
C LYS A 786 2.73 19.21 -41.14
N ARG A 787 3.52 19.58 -40.13
CA ARG A 787 4.43 18.66 -39.41
C ARG A 787 3.68 17.51 -38.74
N ARG A 788 2.57 17.79 -38.04
CA ARG A 788 1.73 16.77 -37.40
C ARG A 788 1.14 15.80 -38.45
N SER A 789 0.71 16.31 -39.61
CA SER A 789 0.20 15.48 -40.71
C SER A 789 1.29 14.60 -41.37
N GLU A 790 2.51 15.11 -41.52
CA GLU A 790 3.66 14.38 -42.06
C GLU A 790 4.22 13.33 -41.08
N SER A 791 4.14 13.59 -39.78
CA SER A 791 4.49 12.64 -38.70
C SER A 791 3.50 11.48 -38.64
N ILE A 792 2.20 11.75 -38.76
CA ILE A 792 1.16 10.72 -38.85
C ILE A 792 1.32 9.89 -40.13
N ALA A 793 1.60 10.52 -41.28
CA ALA A 793 1.85 9.81 -42.53
C ALA A 793 3.11 8.92 -42.46
N ARG A 794 4.18 9.37 -41.80
CA ARG A 794 5.39 8.57 -41.55
C ARG A 794 5.15 7.38 -40.61
N ARG A 795 4.29 7.55 -39.60
CA ARG A 795 3.89 6.45 -38.70
C ARG A 795 3.03 5.40 -39.41
N ILE A 796 2.13 5.81 -40.30
CA ILE A 796 1.32 4.86 -41.10
C ILE A 796 2.19 4.09 -42.11
N SER A 797 3.13 4.77 -42.79
CA SER A 797 4.03 4.13 -43.75
C SER A 797 5.13 3.26 -43.12
N ALA A 798 5.28 3.27 -41.79
CA ALA A 798 6.18 2.39 -41.05
C ALA A 798 5.44 1.19 -40.41
N MET A 799 4.11 1.14 -40.55
CA MET A 799 3.24 0.06 -40.08
C MET A 799 2.68 -0.81 -41.23
N GLU A 800 2.92 -0.43 -42.48
CA GLU A 800 2.85 -1.27 -43.70
C GLU A 800 4.26 -1.72 -44.08
#